data_AF-A0A2E7C9F6-F1
#
_entry.id   AF-A0A2E7C9F6-F1
#
_cell.length_a   1.000
_cell.length_b   1.000
_cell.length_c   1.000
_cell.angle_alpha   90.00
_cell.angle_beta   90.00
_cell.angle_gamma   90.00
#
_symmetry.space_group_name_H-M   'P 1'
#
loop_
_entity.id
_entity.type
_entity.pdbx_description
1 polymer ?
#
loop_
_entity_poly.entity_id
_entity_poly.type
_entity_poly.pdbx_seq_one_letter_code
_entity_poly.pdbx_strand_id
1 'polypeptide(L)'
;MFLRKHILILTLVLLPKISVSQCEQSINLNASLSGGQSEEVFVELNQNITNITFNLNDYHSDGSWMIPRDLIVEISAPNGNCISGEGFNIPPLENCITIDWPSSWGEGNGAQNFDGNHSHSIAIPDNYLYGSGIWHFLIKNGRENGNNNQAHYNLEIILENLEGCTNELAENYNEFAICDDGNCLIPSSNSCETEVNFTWVLDNDWCESWCRIYDNEGNIVAGYFSACQNQGCAACDVNDLYTWYGEDVTAYFVNETYVISQNYILPEGEYFIEMFDGYGDGWSDNPTEGIGAFVISGNIDYSIDFITGYLVTGFFNLSCEPGEGCTDEIACNYDSNAIVNDGSCLYFDECGICDGDGIPNGECDCFGNTLDAIGVCGGNCNEDNNGDGICDDCIGDVDECGICNGPGAIYGCGCNEIPEGDCDCEGNILDAIGECGGDCDFDQNGNGICDDDEVLGCVEPTACNFNSEATSDDGSCDFCSCISDEDYTLTIESTVPTVAAGTTYRFYINMVNPTDHMSAVVGNNDLPLLISTPEGAFNTPINSSWNAEGINPNFIPFFPELVDDSYATIGLDVSTSMAGIIGADAPGLVEDTSQPITTYFMEPYTTEINVSSVIGASYYVTNGAVNGLPDENNRVLIMQITTTGSISGLINYQIFPEGIGANALIKSVEFYGVGTFGEEVVGEDLCGCNDTTACNYDQNVVYNDGSCLYNDVCGICDGPGAIYECGCADIPNGDCDCNGNVLDALGECGGDCT
;
A
#
# COMPACT_ATOMS: atom_id res chain seq x y z
N MET A 1 29.00 -16.95 -64.63
CA MET A 1 28.65 -16.28 -65.91
C MET A 1 27.41 -15.44 -65.66
N PHE A 2 27.51 -14.11 -65.82
CA PHE A 2 26.46 -13.08 -65.70
C PHE A 2 25.64 -12.93 -64.40
N LEU A 3 25.74 -11.71 -63.85
CA LEU A 3 24.84 -11.09 -62.88
C LEU A 3 23.41 -10.96 -63.42
N ARG A 4 22.43 -10.87 -62.51
CA ARG A 4 21.49 -9.73 -62.52
C ARG A 4 21.01 -9.38 -61.11
N LYS A 5 21.19 -8.12 -60.72
CA LYS A 5 20.65 -7.53 -59.49
C LYS A 5 19.12 -7.61 -59.49
N HIS A 6 18.51 -7.82 -58.33
CA HIS A 6 17.24 -7.19 -57.99
C HIS A 6 17.51 -6.30 -56.78
N ILE A 7 17.08 -5.05 -56.87
CA ILE A 7 17.26 -4.03 -55.84
C ILE A 7 15.95 -4.02 -55.06
N LEU A 8 15.98 -4.41 -53.80
CA LEU A 8 14.86 -4.15 -52.90
C LEU A 8 15.01 -2.71 -52.42
N ILE A 9 14.08 -1.85 -52.81
CA ILE A 9 14.03 -0.47 -52.32
C ILE A 9 13.43 -0.52 -50.93
N LEU A 10 14.24 -0.20 -49.91
CA LEU A 10 13.76 -0.01 -48.55
C LEU A 10 13.02 1.33 -48.52
N THR A 11 11.70 1.31 -48.70
CA THR A 11 10.84 2.45 -48.41
C THR A 11 10.85 2.67 -46.90
N LEU A 12 11.60 3.67 -46.46
CA LEU A 12 11.62 4.14 -45.08
C LEU A 12 10.22 4.69 -44.74
N VAL A 13 9.39 3.87 -44.10
CA VAL A 13 8.16 4.36 -43.47
C VAL A 13 8.57 5.08 -42.20
N LEU A 14 8.67 6.41 -42.32
CA LEU A 14 8.61 7.28 -41.14
C LEU A 14 7.21 7.11 -40.54
N LEU A 15 7.12 6.29 -39.49
CA LEU A 15 6.01 6.40 -38.55
C LEU A 15 6.12 7.79 -37.90
N PRO A 16 5.09 8.65 -37.98
CA PRO A 16 5.02 9.81 -37.09
C PRO A 16 4.89 9.29 -35.65
N LYS A 17 5.51 9.99 -34.69
CA LYS A 17 5.07 9.88 -33.30
C LYS A 17 3.58 10.28 -33.27
N ILE A 18 2.71 9.34 -32.94
CA ILE A 18 1.30 9.60 -32.64
C ILE A 18 1.16 9.34 -31.14
N SER A 19 1.39 10.38 -30.35
CA SER A 19 0.79 10.52 -29.03
C SER A 19 -0.61 11.08 -29.26
N VAL A 20 -1.60 10.20 -29.34
CA VAL A 20 -3.02 10.55 -29.35
C VAL A 20 -3.71 9.59 -28.39
N SER A 21 -4.25 10.16 -27.31
CA SER A 21 -5.13 9.47 -26.38
C SER A 21 -6.35 8.90 -27.12
N GLN A 22 -6.81 7.70 -26.77
CA GLN A 22 -8.02 7.11 -27.37
C GLN A 22 -9.28 7.62 -26.64
N CYS A 23 -9.62 8.88 -26.88
CA CYS A 23 -10.85 9.51 -26.34
C CYS A 23 -12.12 9.18 -27.12
N GLU A 24 -11.99 8.40 -28.20
CA GLU A 24 -13.07 7.92 -29.05
C GLU A 24 -13.05 6.38 -29.10
N GLN A 25 -14.18 5.74 -28.79
CA GLN A 25 -14.36 4.30 -28.94
C GLN A 25 -15.40 4.00 -30.02
N SER A 26 -15.06 3.12 -30.96
CA SER A 26 -15.99 2.69 -32.02
C SER A 26 -16.54 1.29 -31.78
N ILE A 27 -17.84 1.11 -32.03
CA ILE A 27 -18.59 -0.14 -31.88
C ILE A 27 -19.32 -0.41 -33.18
N ASN A 28 -19.11 -1.59 -33.77
CA ASN A 28 -19.58 -1.93 -35.11
C ASN A 28 -20.66 -3.02 -35.06
N LEU A 29 -21.89 -2.67 -35.45
CA LEU A 29 -23.09 -3.49 -35.44
C LEU A 29 -23.55 -3.80 -36.86
N ASN A 30 -23.38 -5.05 -37.28
CA ASN A 30 -23.70 -5.54 -38.63
C ASN A 30 -24.85 -6.56 -38.58
N ALA A 31 -26.08 -6.12 -38.80
CA ALA A 31 -27.27 -6.96 -38.71
C ALA A 31 -28.12 -6.96 -39.98
N SER A 32 -28.93 -8.02 -40.16
CA SER A 32 -29.80 -8.20 -41.32
C SER A 32 -31.22 -8.52 -40.84
N LEU A 33 -31.99 -7.49 -40.51
CA LEU A 33 -33.21 -7.59 -39.71
C LEU A 33 -34.48 -7.46 -40.57
N SER A 34 -35.42 -8.38 -40.39
CA SER A 34 -36.81 -8.22 -40.83
C SER A 34 -37.60 -7.39 -39.80
N GLY A 35 -38.82 -6.97 -40.15
CA GLY A 35 -39.69 -6.19 -39.25
C GLY A 35 -39.87 -6.86 -37.87
N GLY A 36 -39.56 -6.11 -36.81
CA GLY A 36 -39.68 -6.55 -35.41
C GLY A 36 -38.51 -7.38 -34.88
N GLN A 37 -37.52 -7.74 -35.71
CA GLN A 37 -36.29 -8.39 -35.24
C GLN A 37 -35.29 -7.37 -34.66
N SER A 38 -34.47 -7.84 -33.73
CA SER A 38 -33.36 -7.11 -33.13
C SER A 38 -32.07 -7.94 -33.14
N GLU A 39 -30.94 -7.24 -33.06
CA GLU A 39 -29.60 -7.77 -32.79
C GLU A 39 -29.03 -6.99 -31.59
N GLU A 40 -28.24 -7.63 -30.74
CA GLU A 40 -27.65 -6.99 -29.56
C GLU A 40 -26.19 -7.41 -29.37
N VAL A 41 -25.41 -6.54 -28.74
CA VAL A 41 -24.03 -6.78 -28.34
C VAL A 41 -23.80 -6.24 -26.93
N PHE A 42 -22.99 -6.97 -26.17
CA PHE A 42 -22.50 -6.56 -24.86
C PHE A 42 -21.01 -6.23 -25.02
N VAL A 43 -20.61 -5.06 -24.52
CA VAL A 43 -19.21 -4.60 -24.59
C VAL A 43 -18.82 -4.13 -23.20
N GLU A 44 -17.69 -4.61 -22.70
CA GLU A 44 -17.12 -4.13 -21.45
C GLU A 44 -16.37 -2.83 -21.71
N LEU A 45 -16.78 -1.75 -21.04
CA LEU A 45 -16.23 -0.40 -21.19
C LEU A 45 -16.16 0.29 -19.84
N ASN A 46 -15.14 1.11 -19.64
CA ASN A 46 -15.06 2.09 -18.55
C ASN A 46 -14.99 3.49 -19.17
N GLN A 47 -16.15 4.15 -19.28
CA GLN A 47 -16.32 5.38 -20.06
C GLN A 47 -17.36 6.31 -19.42
N ASN A 48 -17.27 7.60 -19.74
CA ASN A 48 -18.24 8.64 -19.39
C ASN A 48 -18.49 9.48 -20.64
N ILE A 49 -19.70 9.40 -21.18
CA ILE A 49 -19.98 9.78 -22.58
C ILE A 49 -20.61 11.15 -22.68
N THR A 50 -19.97 12.04 -23.45
CA THR A 50 -20.43 13.41 -23.72
C THR A 50 -21.10 13.56 -25.08
N ASN A 51 -20.72 12.77 -26.07
CA ASN A 51 -21.31 12.79 -27.41
C ASN A 51 -21.27 11.39 -28.05
N ILE A 52 -22.29 11.08 -28.85
CA ILE A 52 -22.40 9.81 -29.57
C ILE A 52 -22.66 10.09 -31.04
N THR A 53 -21.78 9.58 -31.90
CA THR A 53 -21.90 9.71 -33.36
C THR A 53 -22.28 8.37 -33.98
N PHE A 54 -23.44 8.34 -34.67
CA PHE A 54 -23.98 7.19 -35.38
C PHE A 54 -23.68 7.30 -36.88
N ASN A 55 -22.86 6.39 -37.41
CA ASN A 55 -22.56 6.23 -38.83
C ASN A 55 -23.26 4.99 -39.38
N LEU A 56 -24.42 5.18 -40.02
CA LEU A 56 -25.24 4.11 -40.58
C LEU A 56 -25.00 3.97 -42.09
N ASN A 57 -24.76 2.75 -42.56
CA ASN A 57 -24.82 2.37 -43.96
C ASN A 57 -25.91 1.31 -44.14
N ASP A 58 -26.99 1.68 -44.83
CA ASP A 58 -28.17 0.83 -45.03
C ASP A 58 -28.35 0.40 -46.50
N TYR A 59 -28.78 -0.84 -46.71
CA TYR A 59 -29.23 -1.29 -48.03
C TYR A 59 -30.41 -2.26 -47.97
N HIS A 60 -31.36 -2.06 -48.89
CA HIS A 60 -32.56 -2.88 -49.00
C HIS A 60 -32.56 -3.71 -50.30
N SER A 61 -32.73 -5.03 -50.18
CA SER A 61 -32.66 -5.95 -51.32
C SER A 61 -33.83 -5.80 -52.32
N ASP A 62 -34.98 -5.30 -51.87
CA ASP A 62 -36.28 -5.53 -52.51
C ASP A 62 -37.11 -4.24 -52.79
N GLY A 63 -36.53 -3.04 -52.64
CA GLY A 63 -37.26 -1.77 -52.76
C GLY A 63 -38.31 -1.60 -51.65
N SER A 64 -37.90 -1.90 -50.41
CA SER A 64 -38.75 -1.79 -49.22
C SER A 64 -39.13 -0.34 -48.93
N TRP A 65 -40.28 -0.14 -48.29
CA TRP A 65 -40.74 1.16 -47.77
C TRP A 65 -40.15 1.38 -46.37
N MET A 66 -38.83 1.33 -46.27
CA MET A 66 -38.07 1.52 -45.04
C MET A 66 -37.19 2.74 -45.21
N ILE A 67 -37.19 3.59 -44.19
CA ILE A 67 -36.30 4.75 -44.10
C ILE A 67 -35.29 4.54 -42.96
N PRO A 68 -34.06 5.07 -43.06
CA PRO A 68 -33.05 4.95 -42.00
C PRO A 68 -33.56 5.36 -40.62
N ARG A 69 -34.46 6.35 -40.57
CA ARG A 69 -35.17 6.80 -39.35
C ARG A 69 -36.02 5.73 -38.65
N ASP A 70 -36.41 4.65 -39.33
CA ASP A 70 -37.17 3.55 -38.72
C ASP A 70 -36.28 2.58 -37.90
N LEU A 71 -34.97 2.82 -37.84
CA LEU A 71 -34.03 2.08 -37.00
C LEU A 71 -34.15 2.51 -35.54
N ILE A 72 -34.43 1.56 -34.66
CA ILE A 72 -34.29 1.75 -33.21
C ILE A 72 -32.86 1.37 -32.84
N VAL A 73 -32.20 2.25 -32.10
CA VAL A 73 -30.94 1.99 -31.40
C VAL A 73 -31.21 2.21 -29.92
N GLU A 74 -30.80 1.27 -29.08
CA GLU A 74 -30.90 1.31 -27.62
C GLU A 74 -29.49 1.12 -27.06
N ILE A 75 -29.08 1.98 -26.11
CA ILE A 75 -27.79 1.88 -25.42
C ILE A 75 -28.06 2.03 -23.92
N SER A 76 -27.55 1.09 -23.12
CA SER A 76 -27.68 1.11 -21.65
C SER A 76 -26.30 1.00 -21.00
N ALA A 77 -26.05 1.87 -20.02
CA ALA A 77 -24.80 1.96 -19.27
C ALA A 77 -24.88 1.19 -17.93
N PRO A 78 -23.74 0.80 -17.33
CA PRO A 78 -23.70 0.09 -16.04
C PRO A 78 -24.36 0.85 -14.88
N ASN A 79 -24.38 2.19 -14.93
CA ASN A 79 -25.08 3.03 -13.95
C ASN A 79 -26.63 2.94 -14.01
N GLY A 80 -27.18 2.19 -14.96
CA GLY A 80 -28.63 2.01 -15.14
C GLY A 80 -29.32 3.06 -16.01
N ASN A 81 -28.61 4.08 -16.49
CA ASN A 81 -29.14 5.05 -17.46
C ASN A 81 -29.06 4.51 -18.90
N CYS A 82 -29.93 5.04 -19.76
CA CYS A 82 -30.10 4.54 -21.12
C CYS A 82 -30.54 5.62 -22.12
N ILE A 83 -30.29 5.37 -23.41
CA ILE A 83 -30.84 6.14 -24.52
C ILE A 83 -31.52 5.20 -25.54
N SER A 84 -32.57 5.68 -26.20
CA SER A 84 -33.42 4.85 -27.08
C SER A 84 -34.02 5.67 -28.23
N GLY A 85 -33.88 5.19 -29.47
CA GLY A 85 -34.50 5.81 -30.65
C GLY A 85 -35.96 5.41 -30.87
N GLU A 86 -36.74 6.29 -31.49
CA GLU A 86 -38.13 5.98 -31.87
C GLU A 86 -38.19 5.16 -33.17
N GLY A 87 -39.05 4.13 -33.21
CA GLY A 87 -39.36 3.38 -34.44
C GLY A 87 -40.65 3.84 -35.12
N PHE A 88 -40.89 3.38 -36.36
CA PHE A 88 -42.09 3.72 -37.14
C PHE A 88 -43.42 3.50 -36.40
N ASN A 89 -43.55 2.39 -35.69
CA ASN A 89 -44.75 2.06 -34.90
C ASN A 89 -44.46 1.43 -33.53
N ILE A 90 -43.21 1.55 -33.08
CA ILE A 90 -42.71 1.03 -31.80
C ILE A 90 -42.19 2.25 -31.02
N PRO A 91 -42.74 2.57 -29.85
CA PRO A 91 -42.26 3.69 -29.04
C PRO A 91 -40.86 3.41 -28.47
N PRO A 92 -40.09 4.45 -28.12
CA PRO A 92 -38.83 4.30 -27.41
C PRO A 92 -39.05 3.73 -26.00
N LEU A 93 -37.99 3.26 -25.36
CA LEU A 93 -38.01 2.81 -23.95
C LEU A 93 -38.43 3.94 -23.00
N GLU A 94 -39.33 3.64 -22.06
CA GLU A 94 -39.70 4.57 -21.00
C GLU A 94 -38.52 4.79 -20.04
N ASN A 95 -38.27 6.05 -19.67
CA ASN A 95 -37.17 6.54 -18.81
C ASN A 95 -35.76 6.62 -19.43
N CYS A 96 -35.59 6.32 -20.73
CA CYS A 96 -34.36 6.62 -21.46
C CYS A 96 -34.41 8.01 -22.15
N ILE A 97 -33.27 8.64 -22.45
CA ILE A 97 -33.26 9.81 -23.35
C ILE A 97 -33.61 9.36 -24.77
N THR A 98 -34.55 10.06 -25.41
CA THR A 98 -35.00 9.74 -26.77
C THR A 98 -34.03 10.26 -27.83
N ILE A 99 -33.61 9.40 -28.77
CA ILE A 99 -32.82 9.79 -29.94
C ILE A 99 -33.78 10.34 -31.02
N ASP A 100 -33.73 11.63 -31.32
CA ASP A 100 -34.52 12.28 -32.38
C ASP A 100 -33.79 12.25 -33.72
N TRP A 101 -34.01 11.18 -34.50
CA TRP A 101 -33.38 11.00 -35.80
C TRP A 101 -33.71 12.16 -36.77
N PRO A 102 -32.71 12.74 -37.46
CA PRO A 102 -32.90 13.94 -38.25
C PRO A 102 -33.78 13.68 -39.47
N SER A 103 -34.60 14.66 -39.87
CA SER A 103 -35.53 14.55 -41.01
C SER A 103 -34.89 14.24 -42.36
N SER A 104 -33.56 14.41 -42.48
CA SER A 104 -32.77 13.94 -43.63
C SER A 104 -32.74 12.42 -43.79
N TRP A 105 -32.93 11.67 -42.70
CA TRP A 105 -33.05 10.20 -42.68
C TRP A 105 -34.46 9.72 -43.09
N GLY A 106 -35.33 10.64 -43.52
CA GLY A 106 -36.64 10.37 -44.12
C GLY A 106 -37.82 10.91 -43.32
N GLU A 107 -38.90 11.27 -44.02
CA GLU A 107 -40.18 11.63 -43.40
C GLU A 107 -41.37 10.99 -44.13
N GLY A 108 -42.14 10.18 -43.39
CA GLY A 108 -43.53 9.85 -43.71
C GLY A 108 -43.78 8.68 -44.69
N ASN A 109 -45.06 8.27 -44.72
CA ASN A 109 -45.59 7.18 -45.53
C ASN A 109 -45.55 7.47 -47.04
N GLY A 110 -44.37 7.38 -47.66
CA GLY A 110 -44.22 7.57 -49.11
C GLY A 110 -42.80 7.64 -49.68
N ALA A 111 -41.76 7.70 -48.86
CA ALA A 111 -40.37 7.64 -49.32
C ALA A 111 -40.04 6.27 -49.94
N GLN A 112 -39.24 6.26 -51.02
CA GLN A 112 -38.73 5.04 -51.66
C GLN A 112 -37.21 5.16 -51.84
N ASN A 113 -36.47 4.10 -51.46
CA ASN A 113 -35.01 3.95 -51.54
C ASN A 113 -34.20 5.15 -51.01
N PHE A 114 -33.94 5.14 -49.70
CA PHE A 114 -32.96 6.00 -49.04
C PHE A 114 -31.64 5.28 -48.74
N ASP A 115 -31.35 4.17 -49.43
CA ASP A 115 -30.12 3.37 -49.26
C ASP A 115 -28.87 4.26 -49.38
N GLY A 116 -28.01 4.26 -48.36
CA GLY A 116 -26.74 4.99 -48.41
C GLY A 116 -26.06 5.13 -47.07
N ASN A 117 -25.10 6.06 -47.02
CA ASN A 117 -24.41 6.42 -45.79
C ASN A 117 -25.10 7.63 -45.15
N HIS A 118 -25.51 7.48 -43.90
CA HIS A 118 -26.13 8.50 -43.06
C HIS A 118 -25.29 8.67 -41.80
N SER A 119 -25.15 9.90 -41.31
CA SER A 119 -24.41 10.19 -40.09
C SER A 119 -25.18 11.19 -39.24
N HIS A 120 -25.17 11.00 -37.92
CA HIS A 120 -25.84 11.86 -36.95
C HIS A 120 -25.15 11.78 -35.58
N SER A 121 -24.95 12.92 -34.92
CA SER A 121 -24.35 12.99 -33.59
C SER A 121 -25.31 13.59 -32.58
N ILE A 122 -25.32 13.05 -31.36
CA ILE A 122 -26.15 13.50 -30.23
C ILE A 122 -25.27 13.78 -29.01
N ALA A 123 -25.32 15.02 -28.51
CA ALA A 123 -24.73 15.38 -27.24
C ALA A 123 -25.53 14.75 -26.09
N ILE A 124 -24.82 14.07 -25.20
CA ILE A 124 -25.33 13.46 -23.98
C ILE A 124 -25.02 14.42 -22.82
N PRO A 125 -25.91 14.61 -21.84
CA PRO A 125 -25.58 15.41 -20.66
C PRO A 125 -24.41 14.80 -19.89
N ASP A 126 -23.49 15.65 -19.43
CA ASP A 126 -22.35 15.25 -18.61
C ASP A 126 -22.80 14.35 -17.45
N ASN A 127 -22.07 13.26 -17.21
CA ASN A 127 -22.34 12.26 -16.17
C ASN A 127 -23.74 11.59 -16.28
N TYR A 128 -24.35 11.52 -17.47
CA TYR A 128 -25.58 10.75 -17.68
C TYR A 128 -25.33 9.29 -18.06
N LEU A 129 -24.54 9.03 -19.12
CA LEU A 129 -24.10 7.68 -19.49
C LEU A 129 -22.67 7.47 -19.03
N TYR A 130 -22.47 6.78 -17.90
CA TYR A 130 -21.14 6.47 -17.37
C TYR A 130 -21.10 5.13 -16.66
N GLY A 131 -19.88 4.64 -16.42
CA GLY A 131 -19.59 3.51 -15.52
C GLY A 131 -18.65 2.49 -16.12
N SER A 132 -17.92 1.82 -15.23
CA SER A 132 -17.12 0.63 -15.55
C SER A 132 -17.99 -0.62 -15.52
N GLY A 133 -17.89 -1.46 -16.55
CA GLY A 133 -18.56 -2.76 -16.62
C GLY A 133 -19.23 -3.02 -17.96
N ILE A 134 -20.27 -3.85 -17.97
CA ILE A 134 -20.94 -4.31 -19.20
C ILE A 134 -21.95 -3.28 -19.69
N TRP A 135 -21.66 -2.68 -20.84
CA TRP A 135 -22.59 -1.85 -21.62
C TRP A 135 -23.39 -2.71 -22.61
N HIS A 136 -24.66 -2.39 -22.79
CA HIS A 136 -25.57 -3.10 -23.70
C HIS A 136 -25.97 -2.20 -24.87
N PHE A 137 -25.76 -2.68 -26.09
CA PHE A 137 -26.13 -1.99 -27.32
C PHE A 137 -27.06 -2.89 -28.13
N LEU A 138 -28.23 -2.40 -28.48
CA LEU A 138 -29.24 -3.13 -29.24
C LEU A 138 -29.69 -2.32 -30.45
N ILE A 139 -29.82 -2.99 -31.60
CA ILE A 139 -30.43 -2.43 -32.80
C ILE A 139 -31.65 -3.23 -33.21
N LYS A 140 -32.72 -2.54 -33.61
CA LYS A 140 -34.02 -3.16 -33.87
C LYS A 140 -34.73 -2.51 -35.03
N ASN A 141 -35.37 -3.35 -35.84
CA ASN A 141 -36.21 -2.88 -36.93
C ASN A 141 -37.54 -2.34 -36.37
N GLY A 142 -37.73 -1.02 -36.38
CA GLY A 142 -38.84 -0.29 -35.74
C GLY A 142 -40.24 -0.52 -36.32
N ARG A 143 -40.40 -1.55 -37.16
CA ARG A 143 -41.65 -1.95 -37.81
C ARG A 143 -42.12 -3.32 -37.31
N GLU A 144 -43.15 -3.32 -36.47
CA GLU A 144 -43.67 -4.49 -35.75
C GLU A 144 -44.18 -5.64 -36.66
N ASN A 145 -44.60 -5.34 -37.90
CA ASN A 145 -45.06 -6.34 -38.87
C ASN A 145 -44.57 -6.02 -40.29
N GLY A 146 -43.45 -6.62 -40.68
CA GLY A 146 -42.91 -6.63 -42.04
C GLY A 146 -43.20 -7.94 -42.77
N ASN A 147 -43.47 -7.88 -44.07
CA ASN A 147 -43.27 -9.05 -44.95
C ASN A 147 -41.76 -9.38 -45.00
N ASN A 148 -41.39 -10.55 -45.55
CA ASN A 148 -40.04 -11.15 -45.59
C ASN A 148 -38.90 -10.34 -46.29
N ASN A 149 -39.04 -9.03 -46.42
CA ASN A 149 -38.06 -8.10 -46.95
C ASN A 149 -37.04 -7.78 -45.83
N GLN A 150 -35.80 -8.24 -46.01
CA GLN A 150 -34.72 -8.03 -45.05
C GLN A 150 -34.07 -6.65 -45.29
N ALA A 151 -33.89 -5.87 -44.23
CA ALA A 151 -33.06 -4.66 -44.25
C ALA A 151 -31.67 -5.01 -43.70
N HIS A 152 -30.62 -4.51 -44.35
CA HIS A 152 -29.25 -4.72 -43.88
C HIS A 152 -28.73 -3.41 -43.31
N TYR A 153 -28.32 -3.45 -42.04
CA TYR A 153 -27.80 -2.32 -41.30
C TYR A 153 -26.34 -2.59 -40.93
N ASN A 154 -25.44 -1.72 -41.38
CA ASN A 154 -24.07 -1.63 -40.88
C ASN A 154 -23.96 -0.29 -40.13
N LEU A 155 -24.03 -0.35 -38.81
CA LEU A 155 -23.98 0.81 -37.92
C LEU A 155 -22.66 0.82 -37.17
N GLU A 156 -21.88 1.89 -37.35
CA GLU A 156 -20.77 2.24 -36.49
C GLU A 156 -21.27 3.29 -35.48
N ILE A 157 -21.08 3.02 -34.19
CA ILE A 157 -21.37 3.93 -33.08
C ILE A 157 -20.02 4.39 -32.54
N ILE A 158 -19.75 5.69 -32.55
CA ILE A 158 -18.57 6.31 -31.97
C ILE A 158 -19.01 6.99 -30.66
N LEU A 159 -18.33 6.64 -29.57
CA LEU A 159 -18.53 7.19 -28.24
C LEU A 159 -17.38 8.16 -27.95
N GLU A 160 -17.70 9.41 -27.65
CA GLU A 160 -16.74 10.46 -27.28
C GLU A 160 -16.77 10.65 -25.76
N ASN A 161 -15.61 10.51 -25.11
CA ASN A 161 -15.46 10.58 -23.65
C ASN A 161 -15.50 12.02 -23.11
N LEU A 162 -15.65 12.17 -21.79
CA LEU A 162 -15.38 13.43 -21.09
C LEU A 162 -13.86 13.69 -21.03
N GLU A 163 -13.42 14.78 -21.67
CA GLU A 163 -12.05 15.30 -21.59
C GLU A 163 -11.89 16.19 -20.35
N GLY A 164 -10.72 16.11 -19.70
CA GLY A 164 -10.35 16.93 -18.54
C GLY A 164 -9.08 16.39 -17.87
N CYS A 165 -8.48 17.14 -16.95
CA CYS A 165 -7.23 16.69 -16.32
C CYS A 165 -7.42 15.41 -15.51
N THR A 166 -6.68 14.35 -15.86
CA THR A 166 -6.72 13.04 -15.17
C THR A 166 -5.63 12.87 -14.12
N ASN A 167 -4.85 13.91 -13.82
CA ASN A 167 -3.80 13.87 -12.80
C ASN A 167 -4.35 14.40 -11.47
N GLU A 168 -4.45 13.52 -10.48
CA GLU A 168 -4.95 13.81 -9.13
C GLU A 168 -4.16 14.91 -8.41
N LEU A 169 -2.90 15.14 -8.79
CA LEU A 169 -2.02 16.19 -8.24
C LEU A 169 -2.23 17.57 -8.88
N ALA A 170 -3.20 17.75 -9.79
CA ALA A 170 -3.46 19.02 -10.46
C ALA A 170 -4.64 19.78 -9.84
N GLU A 171 -4.53 21.12 -9.73
CA GLU A 171 -5.58 21.99 -9.17
C GLU A 171 -6.92 21.92 -9.92
N ASN A 172 -6.92 21.41 -11.15
CA ASN A 172 -8.09 21.22 -12.01
C ASN A 172 -8.34 19.75 -12.37
N TYR A 173 -7.92 18.81 -11.52
CA TYR A 173 -8.28 17.40 -11.62
C TYR A 173 -9.80 17.22 -11.79
N ASN A 174 -10.19 16.26 -12.62
CA ASN A 174 -11.58 15.89 -12.85
C ASN A 174 -11.72 14.37 -12.72
N GLU A 175 -12.25 13.91 -11.59
CA GLU A 175 -12.55 12.50 -11.27
C GLU A 175 -13.41 11.79 -12.34
N PHE A 176 -14.17 12.55 -13.14
CA PHE A 176 -15.03 12.02 -14.20
C PHE A 176 -14.39 12.04 -15.60
N ALA A 177 -13.18 12.60 -15.74
CA ALA A 177 -12.43 12.58 -16.99
C ALA A 177 -11.58 11.30 -17.08
N ILE A 178 -11.71 10.61 -18.22
CA ILE A 178 -10.94 9.39 -18.53
C ILE A 178 -9.88 9.71 -19.60
N CYS A 179 -9.84 10.97 -20.07
CA CYS A 179 -8.95 11.47 -21.09
C CYS A 179 -8.38 12.83 -20.71
N ASP A 180 -7.05 12.91 -20.57
CA ASP A 180 -6.35 14.17 -20.33
C ASP A 180 -6.51 15.13 -21.52
N ASP A 181 -7.07 16.31 -21.25
CA ASP A 181 -7.20 17.40 -22.22
C ASP A 181 -5.89 18.17 -22.43
N GLY A 182 -4.84 17.82 -21.68
CA GLY A 182 -3.52 18.42 -21.71
C GLY A 182 -3.43 19.76 -20.99
N ASN A 183 -4.49 20.16 -20.25
CA ASN A 183 -4.56 21.41 -19.50
C ASN A 183 -4.41 21.20 -17.98
N CYS A 184 -3.84 20.08 -17.53
CA CYS A 184 -3.50 19.85 -16.12
C CYS A 184 -2.65 20.99 -15.53
N LEU A 185 -3.21 21.67 -14.53
CA LEU A 185 -2.58 22.70 -13.73
C LEU A 185 -1.90 22.05 -12.52
N ILE A 186 -0.78 21.36 -12.79
CA ILE A 186 0.09 20.86 -11.73
C ILE A 186 0.78 22.07 -11.08
N PRO A 187 0.74 22.25 -9.75
CA PRO A 187 1.51 23.28 -9.07
C PRO A 187 3.00 23.04 -9.34
N SER A 188 3.66 24.03 -9.94
CA SER A 188 5.08 23.91 -10.27
C SER A 188 5.92 23.94 -9.01
N SER A 189 6.78 22.92 -8.87
CA SER A 189 7.78 22.69 -7.82
C SER A 189 7.26 22.48 -6.39
N ASN A 190 6.97 21.21 -6.05
CA ASN A 190 7.65 20.62 -4.89
C ASN A 190 9.14 20.48 -5.26
N SER A 191 9.86 21.57 -5.07
CA SER A 191 11.25 21.54 -4.64
C SER A 191 11.25 22.40 -3.40
N CYS A 192 10.82 21.79 -2.30
CA CYS A 192 11.14 22.31 -1.00
C CYS A 192 12.68 22.45 -0.94
N GLU A 193 13.13 23.62 -0.51
CA GLU A 193 14.56 23.88 -0.32
C GLU A 193 14.78 24.06 1.17
N THR A 194 15.71 23.31 1.74
CA THR A 194 16.00 23.33 3.17
C THR A 194 17.31 24.10 3.44
N GLU A 195 17.36 24.84 4.55
CA GLU A 195 18.56 25.59 4.94
C GLU A 195 19.52 24.68 5.70
N VAL A 196 20.66 24.41 5.07
CA VAL A 196 21.71 23.52 5.55
C VAL A 196 22.93 24.34 5.93
N ASN A 197 23.37 24.28 7.19
CA ASN A 197 24.66 24.82 7.62
C ASN A 197 25.68 23.68 7.78
N PHE A 198 26.71 23.74 6.93
CA PHE A 198 27.89 22.87 6.96
C PHE A 198 28.99 23.53 7.80
N THR A 199 29.38 22.90 8.90
CA THR A 199 30.47 23.36 9.77
C THR A 199 31.60 22.34 9.85
N TRP A 200 32.80 22.74 9.44
CA TRP A 200 34.03 21.97 9.56
C TRP A 200 34.88 22.51 10.72
N VAL A 201 35.35 21.61 11.59
CA VAL A 201 36.27 21.91 12.69
C VAL A 201 37.58 21.21 12.40
N LEU A 202 38.65 21.99 12.23
CA LEU A 202 39.97 21.55 11.84
C LEU A 202 41.00 21.89 12.93
N ASP A 203 42.05 21.08 13.07
CA ASP A 203 43.18 21.36 13.96
C ASP A 203 44.16 22.42 13.39
N ASN A 204 45.37 22.51 13.95
CA ASN A 204 46.38 23.49 13.52
C ASN A 204 47.22 23.06 12.31
N ASP A 205 47.15 21.80 11.90
CA ASP A 205 47.96 21.21 10.82
C ASP A 205 47.13 20.98 9.53
N TRP A 206 45.86 21.42 9.49
CA TRP A 206 44.88 21.44 8.36
C TRP A 206 45.34 21.88 6.96
N CYS A 207 46.58 22.35 6.82
CA CYS A 207 47.21 22.72 5.57
C CYS A 207 47.24 21.53 4.59
N GLU A 208 46.69 21.71 3.38
CA GLU A 208 46.45 20.66 2.34
C GLU A 208 45.14 19.86 2.46
N SER A 209 44.24 20.17 3.40
CA SER A 209 42.87 19.61 3.43
C SER A 209 41.90 20.25 2.42
N TRP A 210 40.89 19.49 1.99
CA TRP A 210 39.77 19.98 1.17
C TRP A 210 38.50 19.14 1.32
N CYS A 211 37.34 19.77 1.09
CA CYS A 211 36.01 19.14 1.10
C CYS A 211 35.23 19.51 -0.16
N ARG A 212 34.45 18.57 -0.71
CA ARG A 212 33.50 18.79 -1.82
C ARG A 212 32.21 18.02 -1.58
N ILE A 213 31.10 18.66 -1.89
CA ILE A 213 29.75 18.07 -1.86
C ILE A 213 29.18 18.16 -3.28
N TYR A 214 28.61 17.06 -3.75
CA TYR A 214 28.07 16.90 -5.10
C TYR A 214 26.56 16.62 -5.06
N ASP A 215 25.82 17.18 -6.02
CA ASP A 215 24.42 16.80 -6.30
C ASP A 215 24.33 15.48 -7.09
N ASN A 216 23.10 14.97 -7.26
CA ASN A 216 22.80 13.76 -8.02
C ASN A 216 23.19 13.84 -9.52
N GLU A 217 23.29 15.03 -10.09
CA GLU A 217 23.82 15.28 -11.43
C GLU A 217 25.36 15.33 -11.50
N GLY A 218 26.05 15.28 -10.35
CA GLY A 218 27.51 15.29 -10.22
C GLY A 218 28.16 16.67 -10.28
N ASN A 219 27.40 17.76 -10.10
CA ASN A 219 27.93 19.11 -9.94
C ASN A 219 28.34 19.36 -8.48
N ILE A 220 29.40 20.16 -8.27
CA ILE A 220 29.81 20.56 -6.91
C ILE A 220 28.90 21.70 -6.43
N VAL A 221 28.18 21.47 -5.32
CA VAL A 221 27.25 22.46 -4.73
C VAL A 221 27.88 23.26 -3.59
N ALA A 222 28.70 22.62 -2.76
CA ALA A 222 29.37 23.23 -1.60
C ALA A 222 30.75 22.61 -1.32
N GLY A 223 31.59 23.29 -0.53
CA GLY A 223 32.90 22.78 -0.11
C GLY A 223 33.96 23.87 0.09
N TYR A 224 35.18 23.45 0.46
CA TYR A 224 36.32 24.34 0.70
C TYR A 224 37.64 23.74 0.21
N PHE A 225 38.63 24.59 -0.06
CA PHE A 225 39.97 24.20 -0.47
C PHE A 225 41.06 25.04 0.22
N SER A 226 42.01 24.38 0.90
CA SER A 226 43.20 25.03 1.46
C SER A 226 44.32 25.13 0.41
N ALA A 227 44.76 26.35 0.08
CA ALA A 227 45.74 26.57 -1.00
C ALA A 227 47.21 26.48 -0.58
N CYS A 228 47.51 25.97 0.61
CA CYS A 228 48.81 26.08 1.27
C CYS A 228 49.94 25.15 0.77
N GLN A 229 49.87 24.68 -0.48
CA GLN A 229 50.80 23.75 -1.12
C GLN A 229 52.27 24.22 -1.29
N ASN A 230 52.74 25.31 -0.64
CA ASN A 230 54.11 25.81 -0.81
C ASN A 230 54.73 26.64 0.34
N GLN A 231 54.06 26.79 1.50
CA GLN A 231 54.66 27.50 2.65
C GLN A 231 55.14 26.53 3.73
N GLY A 232 56.39 26.07 3.59
CA GLY A 232 56.98 25.12 4.53
C GLY A 232 56.99 25.65 5.98
N CYS A 233 56.22 24.98 6.85
CA CYS A 233 56.19 25.17 8.31
C CYS A 233 55.86 26.61 8.76
N ALA A 234 54.91 27.26 8.09
CA ALA A 234 54.20 28.43 8.60
C ALA A 234 52.73 28.05 8.81
N ALA A 235 52.15 28.43 9.95
CA ALA A 235 50.74 28.16 10.24
C ALA A 235 49.84 28.83 9.19
N CYS A 236 48.90 28.07 8.65
CA CYS A 236 47.93 28.53 7.67
C CYS A 236 46.94 29.51 8.34
N ASP A 237 46.77 30.70 7.75
CA ASP A 237 45.84 31.72 8.25
C ASP A 237 44.47 31.57 7.57
N VAL A 238 43.39 32.07 8.18
CA VAL A 238 42.04 32.04 7.58
C VAL A 238 41.98 32.77 6.22
N ASN A 239 42.95 33.66 5.97
CA ASN A 239 43.13 34.38 4.71
C ASN A 239 43.66 33.50 3.55
N ASP A 240 44.12 32.27 3.82
CA ASP A 240 44.63 31.33 2.80
C ASP A 240 43.58 30.27 2.37
N LEU A 241 42.34 30.38 2.88
CA LEU A 241 41.19 29.55 2.50
C LEU A 241 40.57 30.03 1.18
N TYR A 242 40.26 29.11 0.27
CA TYR A 242 39.53 29.39 -0.97
C TYR A 242 38.26 28.53 -1.02
N THR A 243 37.10 29.15 -1.16
CA THR A 243 35.85 28.47 -1.48
C THR A 243 35.58 28.56 -2.98
N TRP A 244 34.95 27.51 -3.52
CA TRP A 244 34.74 27.38 -4.98
C TRP A 244 33.35 27.89 -5.40
N TYR A 245 32.39 27.90 -4.47
CA TYR A 245 31.02 28.36 -4.61
C TYR A 245 30.62 29.09 -3.30
N GLY A 246 29.75 30.11 -3.37
CA GLY A 246 29.13 30.78 -2.21
C GLY A 246 29.77 32.12 -1.76
N GLU A 247 28.93 33.12 -1.42
CA GLU A 247 29.38 34.42 -0.87
C GLU A 247 29.39 34.47 0.68
N ASP A 248 28.69 33.55 1.36
CA ASP A 248 28.53 33.54 2.83
C ASP A 248 29.34 32.41 3.51
N VAL A 249 30.65 32.65 3.65
CA VAL A 249 31.58 31.75 4.35
C VAL A 249 32.10 32.47 5.60
N THR A 250 31.95 31.86 6.77
CA THR A 250 32.57 32.36 8.00
C THR A 250 33.69 31.42 8.44
N ALA A 251 34.91 31.95 8.58
CA ALA A 251 36.06 31.21 9.11
C ALA A 251 36.67 31.96 10.30
N TYR A 252 36.89 31.26 11.41
CA TYR A 252 37.46 31.85 12.63
C TYR A 252 38.26 30.82 13.45
N PHE A 253 39.17 31.33 14.28
CA PHE A 253 40.05 30.52 15.13
C PHE A 253 39.68 30.66 16.61
N VAL A 254 39.33 29.55 17.26
CA VAL A 254 38.88 29.49 18.66
C VAL A 254 39.47 28.26 19.32
N ASN A 255 39.97 28.38 20.55
CA ASN A 255 40.43 27.26 21.39
C ASN A 255 41.41 26.27 20.71
N GLU A 256 42.36 26.79 19.94
CA GLU A 256 43.37 25.99 19.20
C GLU A 256 42.81 25.19 18.02
N THR A 257 41.56 25.43 17.57
CA THR A 257 40.98 24.88 16.33
C THR A 257 40.50 25.98 15.37
N TYR A 258 40.47 25.65 14.07
CA TYR A 258 39.90 26.46 13.01
C TYR A 258 38.48 25.97 12.71
N VAL A 259 37.50 26.88 12.71
CA VAL A 259 36.12 26.57 12.35
C VAL A 259 35.79 27.27 11.05
N ILE A 260 35.23 26.53 10.10
CA ILE A 260 34.70 27.02 8.82
C ILE A 260 33.22 26.67 8.79
N SER A 261 32.34 27.62 8.53
CA SER A 261 30.90 27.39 8.35
C SER A 261 30.40 27.99 7.03
N GLN A 262 29.50 27.27 6.36
CA GLN A 262 28.82 27.68 5.12
C GLN A 262 27.33 27.35 5.22
N ASN A 263 26.48 28.37 5.09
CA ASN A 263 25.03 28.20 4.98
C ASN A 263 24.64 28.10 3.51
N TYR A 264 23.79 27.13 3.19
CA TYR A 264 23.28 26.87 1.85
C TYR A 264 21.81 26.50 1.89
N ILE A 265 21.12 26.83 0.81
CA ILE A 265 19.75 26.37 0.55
C ILE A 265 19.88 25.28 -0.52
N LEU A 266 19.49 24.05 -0.18
CA LEU A 266 19.60 22.87 -1.05
C LEU A 266 18.22 22.23 -1.24
N PRO A 267 17.86 21.75 -2.44
CA PRO A 267 16.66 20.95 -2.64
C PRO A 267 16.80 19.57 -1.98
N GLU A 268 15.67 18.90 -1.76
CA GLU A 268 15.62 17.49 -1.35
C GLU A 268 16.40 16.55 -2.30
N GLY A 269 16.90 15.46 -1.73
CA GLY A 269 17.57 14.37 -2.45
C GLY A 269 18.90 13.93 -1.85
N GLU A 270 19.50 12.93 -2.48
CA GLU A 270 20.81 12.38 -2.10
C GLU A 270 21.97 13.27 -2.56
N TYR A 271 22.97 13.43 -1.68
CA TYR A 271 24.20 14.18 -1.92
C TYR A 271 25.42 13.35 -1.55
N PHE A 272 26.46 13.45 -2.37
CA PHE A 272 27.74 12.75 -2.16
C PHE A 272 28.79 13.71 -1.62
N ILE A 273 29.54 13.31 -0.59
CA ILE A 273 30.62 14.11 0.01
C ILE A 273 31.98 13.42 -0.11
N GLU A 274 33.00 14.20 -0.46
CA GLU A 274 34.42 13.83 -0.43
C GLU A 274 35.20 14.78 0.49
N MET A 275 35.93 14.24 1.46
CA MET A 275 36.79 14.98 2.39
C MET A 275 38.20 14.39 2.41
N PHE A 276 39.22 15.18 2.11
CA PHE A 276 40.62 14.77 2.10
C PHE A 276 41.45 15.47 3.18
N ASP A 277 42.17 14.67 3.96
CA ASP A 277 43.19 15.09 4.92
C ASP A 277 44.58 14.81 4.33
N GLY A 278 45.45 15.83 4.30
CA GLY A 278 46.79 15.75 3.74
C GLY A 278 47.82 15.02 4.61
N TYR A 279 47.63 15.00 5.94
CA TYR A 279 48.58 14.42 6.89
C TYR A 279 48.18 13.02 7.35
N GLY A 280 46.87 12.73 7.41
CA GLY A 280 46.30 11.41 7.69
C GLY A 280 46.35 11.04 9.18
N ASP A 281 46.53 12.04 10.05
CA ASP A 281 46.43 11.97 11.51
C ASP A 281 45.02 12.29 12.03
N GLY A 282 44.12 12.78 11.16
CA GLY A 282 42.71 13.00 11.48
C GLY A 282 42.31 14.47 11.36
N TRP A 283 41.06 14.75 11.70
CA TRP A 283 40.46 16.07 11.47
C TRP A 283 40.51 17.00 12.70
N SER A 284 40.79 16.44 13.89
CA SER A 284 40.86 17.22 15.15
C SER A 284 41.68 16.51 16.22
N ASP A 285 42.44 17.26 17.03
CA ASP A 285 43.25 16.81 18.18
C ASP A 285 42.44 16.18 19.37
N ASN A 286 41.13 15.96 19.24
CA ASN A 286 40.23 15.58 20.34
C ASN A 286 40.00 14.05 20.41
N PRO A 287 40.01 13.38 21.59
CA PRO A 287 39.99 11.90 21.68
C PRO A 287 38.70 11.17 21.25
N THR A 288 37.70 11.90 20.77
CA THR A 288 36.49 11.35 20.13
C THR A 288 36.60 11.62 18.64
N GLU A 289 37.43 10.82 17.97
CA GLU A 289 37.75 10.93 16.56
C GLU A 289 36.46 10.92 15.70
N GLY A 290 36.35 11.87 14.77
CA GLY A 290 35.29 11.91 13.75
C GLY A 290 34.01 12.69 14.11
N ILE A 291 33.34 12.33 15.22
CA ILE A 291 31.92 12.65 15.48
C ILE A 291 31.62 14.17 15.68
N GLY A 292 32.65 15.02 15.81
CA GLY A 292 32.49 16.48 15.92
C GLY A 292 33.34 17.31 14.95
N ALA A 293 33.99 16.68 13.96
CA ALA A 293 34.88 17.37 13.02
C ALA A 293 34.14 17.95 11.80
N PHE A 294 32.98 17.36 11.46
CA PHE A 294 32.05 17.89 10.48
C PHE A 294 30.65 17.79 11.06
N VAL A 295 29.94 18.91 11.10
CA VAL A 295 28.56 19.01 11.59
C VAL A 295 27.72 19.56 10.46
N ILE A 296 26.67 18.84 10.10
CA ILE A 296 25.61 19.31 9.22
C ILE A 296 24.38 19.58 10.08
N SER A 297 23.55 20.54 9.69
CA SER A 297 22.27 20.84 10.34
C SER A 297 21.17 20.97 9.28
N GLY A 298 19.96 20.53 9.63
CA GLY A 298 18.83 20.29 8.72
C GLY A 298 18.22 18.91 9.00
N ASN A 299 17.08 18.57 8.38
CA ASN A 299 16.57 17.19 8.45
C ASN A 299 17.36 16.30 7.48
N ILE A 300 18.27 15.48 8.01
CA ILE A 300 19.32 14.80 7.24
C ILE A 300 19.61 13.42 7.82
N ASP A 301 19.34 12.39 7.02
CA ASP A 301 19.91 11.05 7.23
C ASP A 301 21.29 10.98 6.60
N TYR A 302 22.30 10.54 7.36
CA TYR A 302 23.66 10.40 6.83
C TYR A 302 24.37 9.13 7.29
N SER A 303 25.02 8.47 6.33
CA SER A 303 25.83 7.27 6.53
C SER A 303 27.29 7.61 6.24
N ILE A 304 27.92 8.33 7.19
CA ILE A 304 29.30 8.80 7.06
C ILE A 304 30.12 8.32 8.26
N ASP A 305 30.99 7.34 8.02
CA ASP A 305 31.86 6.76 9.04
C ASP A 305 33.20 7.51 9.08
N PHE A 306 33.33 8.48 10.00
CA PHE A 306 34.49 9.36 10.13
C PHE A 306 35.71 8.71 10.81
N ILE A 307 36.09 7.50 10.38
CA ILE A 307 37.31 6.81 10.85
C ILE A 307 38.57 7.50 10.31
N THR A 308 39.64 7.50 11.10
CA THR A 308 40.98 7.99 10.76
C THR A 308 41.45 7.54 9.37
N GLY A 309 41.69 8.48 8.44
CA GLY A 309 42.20 8.19 7.10
C GLY A 309 42.40 9.43 6.24
N TYR A 310 43.23 9.30 5.20
CA TYR A 310 43.56 10.38 4.25
C TYR A 310 42.37 10.86 3.38
N LEU A 311 41.34 10.04 3.23
CA LEU A 311 40.16 10.34 2.40
C LEU A 311 38.94 9.68 3.04
N VAL A 312 37.92 10.48 3.31
CA VAL A 312 36.59 10.05 3.74
C VAL A 312 35.61 10.36 2.61
N THR A 313 34.72 9.43 2.31
CA THR A 313 33.65 9.60 1.32
C THR A 313 32.36 9.02 1.88
N GLY A 314 31.23 9.67 1.64
CA GLY A 314 29.94 9.18 2.12
C GLY A 314 28.77 9.84 1.41
N PHE A 315 27.56 9.43 1.79
CA PHE A 315 26.31 9.96 1.27
C PHE A 315 25.46 10.49 2.43
N PHE A 316 24.70 11.54 2.15
CA PHE A 316 23.65 12.04 3.02
C PHE A 316 22.41 12.39 2.19
N ASN A 317 21.23 12.14 2.75
CA ASN A 317 19.95 12.43 2.12
C ASN A 317 19.30 13.62 2.80
N LEU A 318 18.88 14.61 2.02
CA LEU A 318 18.14 15.77 2.49
C LEU A 318 16.65 15.53 2.27
N SER A 319 15.88 15.46 3.36
CA SER A 319 14.41 15.45 3.32
C SER A 319 13.87 16.82 3.75
N CYS A 320 12.74 17.19 3.18
CA CYS A 320 12.01 18.41 3.55
C CYS A 320 10.80 18.16 4.44
N GLU A 321 10.40 16.91 4.59
CA GLU A 321 9.49 16.57 5.68
C GLU A 321 10.23 16.93 6.98
N PRO A 322 9.54 17.51 7.97
CA PRO A 322 10.16 17.69 9.28
C PRO A 322 10.60 16.33 9.80
N GLY A 323 11.78 16.24 10.43
CA GLY A 323 12.21 14.99 11.05
C GLY A 323 11.13 14.50 12.01
N GLU A 324 10.55 13.34 11.69
CA GLU A 324 9.53 12.69 12.48
C GLU A 324 10.22 11.78 13.50
N GLY A 325 9.94 12.03 14.78
CA GLY A 325 10.61 11.38 15.90
C GLY A 325 10.22 12.04 17.22
N CYS A 326 10.65 11.46 18.33
CA CYS A 326 10.28 11.99 19.63
C CYS A 326 10.95 13.34 19.94
N THR A 327 10.13 14.40 20.05
CA THR A 327 10.59 15.78 20.32
C THR A 327 10.67 16.17 21.81
N ASP A 328 10.35 15.28 22.75
CA ASP A 328 10.39 15.58 24.19
C ASP A 328 11.74 15.23 24.84
N GLU A 329 12.46 16.24 25.35
CA GLU A 329 13.76 16.09 26.04
C GLU A 329 13.73 15.16 27.28
N ILE A 330 12.55 14.83 27.85
CA ILE A 330 12.43 13.86 28.96
C ILE A 330 12.10 12.43 28.53
N ALA A 331 11.84 12.19 27.25
CA ALA A 331 11.61 10.85 26.70
C ALA A 331 12.92 10.06 26.59
N CYS A 332 12.81 8.73 26.62
CA CYS A 332 13.97 7.82 26.57
C CYS A 332 14.48 7.54 25.14
N ASN A 333 13.68 7.85 24.12
CA ASN A 333 14.04 7.83 22.70
C ASN A 333 14.02 9.23 22.05
N TYR A 334 14.18 10.29 22.85
CA TYR A 334 14.28 11.68 22.36
C TYR A 334 15.28 11.81 21.19
N ASP A 335 14.82 12.33 20.06
CA ASP A 335 15.67 12.70 18.93
C ASP A 335 15.82 14.23 18.86
N SER A 336 17.06 14.69 18.99
CA SER A 336 17.41 16.11 18.85
C SER A 336 17.28 16.67 17.44
N ASN A 337 17.05 15.83 16.42
CA ASN A 337 16.82 16.22 15.04
C ASN A 337 15.32 16.29 14.68
N ALA A 338 14.44 15.70 15.50
CA ALA A 338 13.01 15.72 15.25
C ALA A 338 12.43 17.13 15.41
N ILE A 339 11.52 17.49 14.50
CA ILE A 339 10.86 18.80 14.47
C ILE A 339 9.33 18.65 14.58
N VAL A 340 8.81 17.48 14.21
CA VAL A 340 7.42 17.05 14.43
C VAL A 340 7.45 15.79 15.28
N ASN A 341 6.56 15.73 16.27
CA ASN A 341 6.40 14.56 17.11
C ASN A 341 5.56 13.53 16.34
N ASP A 342 6.16 12.39 16.03
CA ASP A 342 5.55 11.24 15.35
C ASP A 342 4.70 10.36 16.29
N GLY A 343 4.58 10.75 17.56
CA GLY A 343 3.93 9.95 18.59
C GLY A 343 4.83 8.87 19.18
N SER A 344 6.05 8.67 18.68
CA SER A 344 6.96 7.60 19.16
C SER A 344 7.56 7.85 20.53
N CYS A 345 7.24 8.95 21.22
CA CYS A 345 7.85 9.30 22.51
C CYS A 345 7.59 8.26 23.61
N LEU A 346 8.62 7.48 23.89
CA LEU A 346 8.68 6.50 24.96
C LEU A 346 9.17 7.15 26.25
N TYR A 347 8.62 6.74 27.39
CA TYR A 347 9.04 7.24 28.70
C TYR A 347 9.60 6.10 29.56
N PHE A 348 10.41 6.46 30.56
CA PHE A 348 10.85 5.50 31.58
C PHE A 348 9.71 5.20 32.56
N ASP A 349 9.38 3.92 32.71
CA ASP A 349 8.45 3.44 33.73
C ASP A 349 9.05 3.51 35.16
N GLU A 350 8.28 3.12 36.20
CA GLU A 350 8.79 3.03 37.57
C GLU A 350 9.95 2.02 37.76
N CYS A 351 10.19 1.17 36.76
CA CYS A 351 11.26 0.18 36.72
C CYS A 351 12.51 0.66 35.98
N GLY A 352 12.47 1.84 35.36
CA GLY A 352 13.56 2.44 34.59
C GLY A 352 13.74 1.81 33.20
N ILE A 353 12.71 1.17 32.66
CA ILE A 353 12.66 0.60 31.31
C ILE A 353 11.92 1.59 30.41
N CYS A 354 12.47 1.81 29.21
CA CYS A 354 11.88 2.64 28.18
C CYS A 354 10.67 1.89 27.59
N ASP A 355 9.47 2.46 27.70
CA ASP A 355 8.20 1.84 27.32
C ASP A 355 7.93 0.49 28.00
N GLY A 356 8.24 0.40 29.30
CA GLY A 356 7.92 -0.77 30.12
C GLY A 356 6.48 -0.75 30.63
N ASP A 357 5.88 -1.93 30.78
CA ASP A 357 4.55 -2.15 31.40
C ASP A 357 4.46 -1.72 32.89
N GLY A 358 5.53 -1.15 33.46
CA GLY A 358 5.62 -0.78 34.87
C GLY A 358 5.67 -1.99 35.81
N ILE A 359 5.07 -1.84 36.99
CA ILE A 359 4.90 -2.96 37.94
C ILE A 359 3.59 -3.69 37.60
N PRO A 360 3.63 -5.00 37.25
CA PRO A 360 2.42 -5.73 36.86
C PRO A 360 1.34 -5.73 37.95
N ASN A 361 0.08 -5.70 37.54
CA ASN A 361 -1.06 -5.49 38.44
C ASN A 361 -1.21 -6.65 39.47
N GLY A 362 -0.97 -6.33 40.74
CA GLY A 362 -0.96 -7.30 41.86
C GLY A 362 0.44 -7.59 42.42
N GLU A 363 1.48 -7.24 41.67
CA GLU A 363 2.89 -7.34 42.08
C GLU A 363 3.32 -6.07 42.84
N CYS A 364 4.49 -6.13 43.50
CA CYS A 364 5.04 -5.03 44.30
C CYS A 364 6.48 -4.67 43.97
N ASP A 365 7.09 -5.33 42.98
CA ASP A 365 8.33 -4.89 42.35
C ASP A 365 8.43 -5.31 40.88
N CYS A 366 9.41 -4.73 40.19
CA CYS A 366 9.74 -4.93 38.78
C CYS A 366 10.26 -6.33 38.42
N PHE A 367 10.33 -7.26 39.38
CA PHE A 367 10.69 -8.66 39.14
C PHE A 367 9.48 -9.59 39.18
N GLY A 368 8.26 -9.05 39.31
CA GLY A 368 7.04 -9.84 39.45
C GLY A 368 6.99 -10.60 40.78
N ASN A 369 7.42 -9.94 41.87
CA ASN A 369 7.21 -10.45 43.21
C ASN A 369 5.90 -9.90 43.79
N THR A 370 5.09 -10.80 44.36
CA THR A 370 3.86 -10.44 45.09
C THR A 370 4.16 -10.10 46.54
N LEU A 371 3.23 -9.38 47.18
CA LEU A 371 3.20 -9.26 48.64
C LEU A 371 2.81 -10.62 49.23
N ASP A 372 3.68 -11.19 50.05
CA ASP A 372 3.33 -12.38 50.83
C ASP A 372 2.24 -12.04 51.87
N ALA A 373 1.66 -13.05 52.51
CA ALA A 373 0.62 -12.82 53.52
C ALA A 373 1.13 -12.24 54.86
N ILE A 374 2.34 -11.68 54.93
CA ILE A 374 2.74 -10.72 55.98
C ILE A 374 3.12 -9.35 55.40
N GLY A 375 2.77 -9.09 54.14
CA GLY A 375 2.98 -7.82 53.44
C GLY A 375 4.42 -7.59 52.98
N VAL A 376 5.19 -8.66 52.72
CA VAL A 376 6.58 -8.57 52.27
C VAL A 376 6.67 -8.95 50.79
N CYS A 377 7.18 -8.03 49.98
CA CYS A 377 7.41 -8.27 48.56
C CYS A 377 8.45 -9.38 48.35
N GLY A 378 8.07 -10.46 47.65
CA GLY A 378 8.91 -11.65 47.47
C GLY A 378 9.20 -12.40 48.77
N GLY A 379 8.35 -12.20 49.79
CA GLY A 379 8.46 -12.82 51.10
C GLY A 379 8.06 -14.30 51.12
N ASN A 380 8.42 -14.98 52.21
CA ASN A 380 8.20 -16.41 52.40
C ASN A 380 7.66 -16.75 53.81
N CYS A 381 6.61 -16.04 54.20
CA CYS A 381 5.42 -16.55 54.94
C CYS A 381 5.31 -18.09 55.11
N ASN A 382 4.97 -18.63 56.30
CA ASN A 382 5.16 -20.08 56.59
C ASN A 382 3.90 -21.00 56.62
N GLU A 383 2.73 -20.64 57.16
CA GLU A 383 1.38 -21.23 56.90
C GLU A 383 0.30 -20.11 57.10
N ASP A 384 -1.01 -20.30 56.92
CA ASP A 384 -2.02 -19.37 57.52
C ASP A 384 -3.26 -20.07 58.07
N ASN A 385 -3.96 -19.39 59.00
CA ASN A 385 -4.97 -19.98 59.85
C ASN A 385 -6.34 -19.33 59.93
N ASN A 386 -6.39 -18.00 60.03
CA ASN A 386 -7.64 -17.30 60.26
C ASN A 386 -8.06 -16.39 59.11
N GLY A 387 -7.34 -16.47 57.97
CA GLY A 387 -7.84 -16.04 56.68
C GLY A 387 -8.08 -14.54 56.57
N ASP A 388 -7.37 -13.73 57.35
CA ASP A 388 -7.35 -12.28 57.25
C ASP A 388 -6.15 -11.74 56.45
N GLY A 389 -5.36 -12.62 55.83
CA GLY A 389 -4.16 -12.26 55.06
C GLY A 389 -2.93 -12.09 55.95
N ILE A 390 -2.72 -13.06 56.84
CA ILE A 390 -1.61 -13.18 57.81
C ILE A 390 -0.83 -14.50 57.49
N CYS A 391 0.18 -14.88 58.27
CA CYS A 391 0.68 -16.27 58.34
C CYS A 391 0.87 -16.81 59.78
N ASP A 392 0.12 -17.86 60.19
CA ASP A 392 0.68 -19.19 60.61
C ASP A 392 -0.32 -20.26 61.17
N ASP A 393 -0.11 -21.51 60.72
CA ASP A 393 -0.09 -22.85 61.38
C ASP A 393 -1.32 -23.49 62.09
N CYS A 394 -2.04 -24.42 61.45
CA CYS A 394 -3.34 -25.02 61.89
C CYS A 394 -3.55 -25.35 63.39
N ILE A 395 -4.53 -24.68 64.03
CA ILE A 395 -5.01 -24.96 65.41
C ILE A 395 -6.52 -25.29 65.46
N GLY A 396 -6.97 -26.28 64.67
CA GLY A 396 -8.36 -26.79 64.68
C GLY A 396 -8.50 -28.25 64.24
N ASP A 397 -9.53 -28.95 64.72
CA ASP A 397 -9.85 -30.32 64.29
C ASP A 397 -10.63 -30.31 62.96
N VAL A 398 -10.22 -31.19 62.04
CA VAL A 398 -10.82 -31.33 60.69
C VAL A 398 -12.11 -32.16 60.74
N ASP A 399 -13.07 -31.89 59.86
CA ASP A 399 -14.29 -32.70 59.74
C ASP A 399 -14.07 -34.04 58.98
N GLU A 400 -15.11 -34.87 58.92
CA GLU A 400 -15.06 -36.21 58.30
C GLU A 400 -14.89 -36.17 56.76
N CYS A 401 -14.88 -34.99 56.15
CA CYS A 401 -14.64 -34.75 54.73
C CYS A 401 -13.26 -34.09 54.46
N GLY A 402 -12.49 -33.73 55.48
CA GLY A 402 -11.14 -33.20 55.35
C GLY A 402 -11.06 -31.68 55.17
N ILE A 403 -12.14 -30.94 55.45
CA ILE A 403 -12.16 -29.46 55.38
C ILE A 403 -12.23 -28.88 56.80
N CYS A 404 -11.54 -27.75 57.02
CA CYS A 404 -11.54 -27.07 58.32
C CYS A 404 -12.86 -26.29 58.51
N ASN A 405 -13.60 -26.59 59.59
CA ASN A 405 -14.90 -26.00 59.93
C ASN A 405 -16.05 -26.22 58.90
N GLY A 406 -16.11 -27.38 58.24
CA GLY A 406 -17.22 -27.74 57.35
C GLY A 406 -18.57 -28.05 58.07
N PRO A 407 -19.71 -27.97 57.35
CA PRO A 407 -21.06 -28.09 57.94
C PRO A 407 -21.54 -29.52 58.25
N GLY A 408 -20.71 -30.55 57.98
CA GLY A 408 -21.00 -31.95 58.30
C GLY A 408 -21.87 -32.69 57.26
N ALA A 409 -21.83 -34.03 57.33
CA ALA A 409 -22.41 -34.91 56.31
C ALA A 409 -23.95 -34.99 56.37
N ILE A 410 -24.62 -34.55 55.29
CA ILE A 410 -26.05 -34.75 55.07
C ILE A 410 -26.29 -35.47 53.74
N TYR A 411 -26.73 -36.73 53.84
CA TYR A 411 -27.21 -37.53 52.73
C TYR A 411 -28.60 -37.09 52.26
N GLY A 412 -28.87 -37.23 50.97
CA GLY A 412 -30.05 -38.02 50.56
C GLY A 412 -30.96 -37.46 49.48
N CYS A 413 -30.75 -37.91 48.25
CA CYS A 413 -31.86 -38.35 47.39
C CYS A 413 -31.55 -39.78 46.91
N GLY A 414 -32.60 -40.58 46.71
CA GLY A 414 -32.43 -41.98 46.36
C GLY A 414 -33.49 -42.43 45.36
N CYS A 415 -33.08 -42.55 44.10
CA CYS A 415 -33.61 -43.46 43.08
C CYS A 415 -32.58 -43.54 41.94
N ASN A 416 -32.62 -44.61 41.15
CA ASN A 416 -31.70 -44.78 40.02
C ASN A 416 -32.21 -44.04 38.79
N GLU A 417 -31.34 -43.20 38.21
CA GLU A 417 -31.33 -42.68 36.83
C GLU A 417 -32.66 -42.08 36.32
N ILE A 418 -32.74 -40.74 36.42
CA ILE A 418 -33.57 -39.89 35.58
C ILE A 418 -32.97 -39.91 34.14
N PRO A 419 -33.76 -40.01 33.06
CA PRO A 419 -33.27 -39.97 31.68
C PRO A 419 -32.57 -38.66 31.29
N GLU A 420 -31.94 -38.63 30.12
CA GLU A 420 -31.19 -37.48 29.63
C GLU A 420 -32.14 -36.43 29.02
N GLY A 421 -32.12 -35.21 29.59
CA GLY A 421 -33.00 -34.11 29.21
C GLY A 421 -34.15 -33.83 30.19
N ASP A 422 -34.02 -34.19 31.47
CA ASP A 422 -35.12 -34.28 32.45
C ASP A 422 -34.69 -33.69 33.85
N CYS A 423 -35.53 -32.87 34.53
CA CYS A 423 -35.14 -31.90 35.59
C CYS A 423 -36.12 -31.80 36.79
N ASP A 424 -37.08 -32.71 36.87
CA ASP A 424 -37.61 -33.16 38.16
C ASP A 424 -37.52 -34.68 38.21
N CYS A 425 -38.07 -35.31 39.25
CA CYS A 425 -38.07 -36.77 39.35
C CYS A 425 -39.00 -37.47 38.33
N GLU A 426 -39.66 -36.72 37.44
CA GLU A 426 -40.64 -37.18 36.45
C GLU A 426 -40.21 -36.93 34.99
N GLY A 427 -39.56 -35.80 34.66
CA GLY A 427 -39.02 -35.57 33.32
C GLY A 427 -38.85 -34.13 32.78
N ASN A 428 -38.72 -33.10 33.61
CA ASN A 428 -38.86 -31.69 33.13
C ASN A 428 -37.62 -31.10 32.41
N ILE A 429 -37.71 -29.98 31.69
CA ILE A 429 -36.53 -29.18 31.22
C ILE A 429 -37.12 -27.89 30.72
N LEU A 430 -36.85 -26.73 31.33
CA LEU A 430 -37.61 -25.55 30.93
C LEU A 430 -37.05 -24.21 31.41
N ASP A 431 -36.49 -23.50 30.47
CA ASP A 431 -36.25 -22.06 30.34
C ASP A 431 -35.30 -21.87 29.13
N ALA A 432 -34.90 -20.68 28.67
CA ALA A 432 -35.02 -19.35 29.25
C ALA A 432 -36.46 -18.82 29.47
N ILE A 433 -36.71 -18.20 30.64
CA ILE A 433 -38.00 -17.74 31.20
C ILE A 433 -39.20 -18.71 31.09
N GLY A 434 -38.91 -20.02 31.02
CA GLY A 434 -39.88 -21.08 30.67
C GLY A 434 -40.53 -21.81 31.84
N GLU A 435 -39.75 -22.16 32.87
CA GLU A 435 -40.17 -22.65 34.19
C GLU A 435 -40.85 -24.05 34.30
N CYS A 436 -40.66 -24.64 35.48
CA CYS A 436 -40.62 -26.07 35.81
C CYS A 436 -39.95 -26.99 34.77
N GLY A 437 -38.62 -27.04 34.59
CA GLY A 437 -37.47 -26.13 34.83
C GLY A 437 -37.52 -24.87 35.72
N GLY A 438 -36.78 -23.85 35.33
CA GLY A 438 -36.91 -22.51 35.88
C GLY A 438 -35.82 -22.13 36.85
N ASP A 439 -34.77 -21.59 36.26
CA ASP A 439 -33.60 -20.98 36.88
C ASP A 439 -33.53 -19.50 36.44
N CYS A 440 -34.03 -19.21 35.24
CA CYS A 440 -34.03 -17.93 34.53
C CYS A 440 -34.90 -16.81 35.14
N ASP A 441 -34.28 -15.75 35.65
CA ASP A 441 -35.00 -14.55 36.11
C ASP A 441 -35.51 -13.70 34.91
N PHE A 442 -34.71 -13.55 33.85
CA PHE A 442 -35.05 -12.79 32.63
C PHE A 442 -34.38 -13.37 31.37
N ASP A 443 -35.06 -13.20 30.22
CA ASP A 443 -34.55 -13.37 28.84
C ASP A 443 -35.08 -12.14 28.10
N GLN A 444 -34.26 -11.09 28.08
CA GLN A 444 -34.68 -9.76 27.65
C GLN A 444 -34.64 -9.59 26.14
N ASN A 445 -33.75 -10.32 25.45
CA ASN A 445 -33.58 -10.26 24.00
C ASN A 445 -34.39 -11.36 23.26
N GLY A 446 -34.81 -12.43 23.94
CA GLY A 446 -35.63 -13.52 23.42
C GLY A 446 -34.87 -14.60 22.66
N ASN A 447 -33.55 -14.76 22.90
CA ASN A 447 -32.71 -15.74 22.20
C ASN A 447 -32.87 -17.18 22.74
N GLY A 448 -33.50 -17.36 23.91
CA GLY A 448 -33.68 -18.66 24.55
C GLY A 448 -32.57 -19.05 25.54
N ILE A 449 -31.72 -18.11 25.92
CA ILE A 449 -30.69 -18.19 26.97
C ILE A 449 -31.02 -17.11 28.02
N CYS A 450 -30.63 -17.32 29.28
CA CYS A 450 -30.97 -16.44 30.39
C CYS A 450 -29.99 -15.29 30.53
N ASP A 451 -30.46 -14.07 30.79
CA ASP A 451 -29.64 -12.86 30.93
C ASP A 451 -28.44 -13.03 31.90
N ASP A 452 -28.52 -13.97 32.86
CA ASP A 452 -27.46 -14.33 33.83
C ASP A 452 -26.59 -15.54 33.43
N ASP A 453 -27.02 -16.36 32.47
CA ASP A 453 -26.23 -17.40 31.79
C ASP A 453 -25.69 -16.93 30.42
N GLU A 454 -26.01 -15.71 29.99
CA GLU A 454 -25.51 -15.15 28.74
C GLU A 454 -24.00 -14.93 28.80
N VAL A 455 -23.29 -15.53 27.85
CA VAL A 455 -21.88 -15.25 27.63
C VAL A 455 -21.79 -13.91 26.92
N LEU A 456 -21.53 -12.87 27.70
CA LEU A 456 -21.27 -11.51 27.23
C LEU A 456 -20.01 -11.48 26.37
N GLY A 457 -20.12 -10.83 25.22
CA GLY A 457 -19.03 -10.60 24.28
C GLY A 457 -19.56 -10.38 22.87
N CYS A 458 -18.68 -10.10 21.91
CA CYS A 458 -19.15 -9.80 20.57
C CYS A 458 -19.72 -11.01 19.82
N VAL A 459 -20.97 -10.89 19.37
CA VAL A 459 -21.70 -11.92 18.59
C VAL A 459 -21.68 -11.68 17.08
N GLU A 460 -21.17 -10.53 16.62
CA GLU A 460 -21.11 -10.20 15.19
C GLU A 460 -19.91 -10.89 14.52
N PRO A 461 -20.10 -11.79 13.53
CA PRO A 461 -19.01 -12.57 12.93
C PRO A 461 -17.96 -11.77 12.16
N THR A 462 -18.18 -10.47 11.96
CA THR A 462 -17.25 -9.55 11.30
C THR A 462 -16.41 -8.73 12.29
N ALA A 463 -16.59 -8.93 13.60
CA ALA A 463 -15.77 -8.28 14.62
C ALA A 463 -14.47 -9.05 14.90
N CYS A 464 -13.44 -8.30 15.24
CA CYS A 464 -12.11 -8.77 15.60
C CYS A 464 -12.10 -9.59 16.90
N ASN A 465 -12.92 -9.18 17.87
CA ASN A 465 -13.14 -9.92 19.11
C ASN A 465 -14.41 -10.78 19.08
N PHE A 466 -14.86 -11.20 17.89
CA PHE A 466 -15.96 -12.15 17.75
C PHE A 466 -15.69 -13.41 18.58
N ASN A 467 -16.61 -13.68 19.51
CA ASN A 467 -16.56 -14.86 20.36
C ASN A 467 -17.67 -15.81 19.92
N SER A 468 -17.31 -16.96 19.35
CA SER A 468 -18.29 -17.97 18.91
C SER A 468 -19.11 -18.59 20.05
N GLU A 469 -18.63 -18.45 21.29
CA GLU A 469 -19.36 -18.87 22.50
C GLU A 469 -20.16 -17.72 23.12
N ALA A 470 -20.03 -16.47 22.63
CA ALA A 470 -20.87 -15.36 23.08
C ALA A 470 -22.30 -15.51 22.57
N THR A 471 -23.26 -15.23 23.46
CA THR A 471 -24.69 -15.42 23.20
C THR A 471 -25.45 -14.10 23.17
N SER A 472 -24.81 -13.02 23.65
CA SER A 472 -25.38 -11.68 23.79
C SER A 472 -24.32 -10.63 23.59
N ASP A 473 -24.60 -9.64 22.73
CA ASP A 473 -23.71 -8.50 22.52
C ASP A 473 -23.73 -7.58 23.74
N ASP A 474 -22.59 -7.47 24.41
CA ASP A 474 -22.37 -6.54 25.53
C ASP A 474 -21.91 -5.15 25.06
N GLY A 475 -21.83 -4.95 23.74
CA GLY A 475 -21.29 -3.75 23.12
C GLY A 475 -19.76 -3.71 23.11
N SER A 476 -19.09 -4.82 23.43
CA SER A 476 -17.63 -4.93 23.30
C SER A 476 -17.16 -5.12 21.85
N CYS A 477 -18.07 -5.34 20.88
CA CYS A 477 -17.75 -5.56 19.48
C CYS A 477 -16.75 -4.54 18.92
N ASP A 478 -15.53 -5.02 18.71
CA ASP A 478 -14.41 -4.28 18.17
C ASP A 478 -14.21 -4.74 16.72
N PHE A 479 -14.31 -3.82 15.78
CA PHE A 479 -14.15 -4.07 14.35
C PHE A 479 -12.79 -3.61 13.81
N CYS A 480 -11.89 -3.12 14.68
CA CYS A 480 -10.66 -2.44 14.29
C CYS A 480 -9.39 -3.16 14.79
N SER A 481 -9.39 -3.84 15.95
CA SER A 481 -8.17 -4.45 16.54
C SER A 481 -7.58 -5.68 15.84
N CYS A 482 -8.22 -6.19 14.79
CA CYS A 482 -7.72 -7.26 13.93
C CYS A 482 -7.18 -6.77 12.58
N ILE A 483 -7.13 -5.45 12.38
CA ILE A 483 -6.26 -4.83 11.38
C ILE A 483 -4.85 -4.94 11.98
N SER A 484 -4.11 -5.98 11.59
CA SER A 484 -2.77 -6.27 12.09
C SER A 484 -1.76 -6.28 10.94
N ASP A 485 -0.65 -5.56 11.11
CA ASP A 485 0.45 -5.35 10.14
C ASP A 485 1.29 -6.61 9.81
N GLU A 486 0.67 -7.75 9.50
CA GLU A 486 1.35 -8.91 8.90
C GLU A 486 1.27 -8.89 7.36
N ASP A 487 1.83 -7.82 6.80
CA ASP A 487 1.90 -7.56 5.37
C ASP A 487 3.02 -8.37 4.71
N TYR A 488 2.73 -9.66 4.50
CA TYR A 488 3.46 -10.49 3.54
C TYR A 488 3.24 -9.95 2.12
N THR A 489 4.12 -9.05 1.68
CA THR A 489 4.01 -8.34 0.40
C THR A 489 4.84 -8.97 -0.72
N LEU A 490 4.51 -8.63 -1.97
CA LEU A 490 5.23 -9.00 -3.18
C LEU A 490 6.01 -7.80 -3.72
N THR A 491 7.34 -7.85 -3.69
CA THR A 491 8.20 -6.85 -4.37
C THR A 491 8.69 -7.35 -5.72
N ILE A 492 8.58 -6.51 -6.74
CA ILE A 492 9.05 -6.78 -8.09
C ILE A 492 10.14 -5.78 -8.47
N GLU A 493 11.38 -6.26 -8.57
CA GLU A 493 12.55 -5.47 -8.98
C GLU A 493 12.82 -5.63 -10.48
N SER A 494 13.18 -4.54 -11.16
CA SER A 494 13.71 -4.59 -12.54
C SER A 494 15.23 -4.43 -12.59
N THR A 495 15.89 -5.29 -13.36
CA THR A 495 17.32 -5.20 -13.68
C THR A 495 17.54 -5.19 -15.19
N VAL A 496 18.65 -4.60 -15.63
CA VAL A 496 19.04 -4.61 -17.05
C VAL A 496 19.66 -5.97 -17.39
N PRO A 497 19.14 -6.74 -18.37
CA PRO A 497 19.70 -8.02 -18.77
C PRO A 497 21.16 -7.90 -19.26
N THR A 498 21.92 -8.99 -19.09
CA THR A 498 23.35 -9.07 -19.40
C THR A 498 23.61 -9.08 -20.91
N VAL A 499 22.73 -9.73 -21.68
CA VAL A 499 22.86 -10.00 -23.11
C VAL A 499 21.53 -9.90 -23.85
N ALA A 500 20.42 -10.32 -23.22
CA ALA A 500 19.08 -10.21 -23.79
C ALA A 500 18.66 -8.75 -24.00
N ALA A 501 17.65 -8.53 -24.84
CA ALA A 501 17.02 -7.22 -24.98
C ALA A 501 15.78 -7.17 -24.09
N GLY A 502 15.54 -6.03 -23.44
CA GLY A 502 14.39 -5.83 -22.56
C GLY A 502 14.80 -5.55 -21.12
N THR A 503 14.00 -6.03 -20.19
CA THR A 503 14.14 -5.88 -18.74
C THR A 503 13.99 -7.26 -18.09
N THR A 504 14.81 -7.54 -17.08
CA THR A 504 14.71 -8.76 -16.26
C THR A 504 14.05 -8.40 -14.93
N TYR A 505 12.84 -8.92 -14.73
CA TYR A 505 12.03 -8.74 -13.54
C TYR A 505 12.27 -9.89 -12.56
N ARG A 506 12.47 -9.57 -11.29
CA ARG A 506 12.62 -10.54 -10.19
C ARG A 506 11.53 -10.32 -9.16
N PHE A 507 10.85 -11.42 -8.81
CA PHE A 507 9.70 -11.42 -7.92
C PHE A 507 10.16 -11.96 -6.57
N TYR A 508 10.03 -11.16 -5.52
CA TYR A 508 10.37 -11.50 -4.15
C TYR A 508 9.13 -11.41 -3.28
N ILE A 509 8.96 -12.40 -2.40
CA ILE A 509 8.00 -12.31 -1.29
C ILE A 509 8.75 -11.81 -0.06
N ASN A 510 8.26 -10.73 0.53
CA ASN A 510 8.75 -10.18 1.78
C ASN A 510 8.13 -10.98 2.94
N MET A 511 8.95 -11.38 3.89
CA MET A 511 8.54 -12.15 5.07
C MET A 511 8.59 -11.25 6.30
N VAL A 512 7.61 -11.41 7.20
CA VAL A 512 7.59 -10.68 8.47
C VAL A 512 8.70 -11.18 9.39
N ASN A 513 8.88 -12.50 9.50
CA ASN A 513 9.86 -13.13 10.38
C ASN A 513 10.93 -13.95 9.62
N PRO A 514 12.19 -13.97 10.10
CA PRO A 514 13.27 -14.77 9.50
C PRO A 514 13.07 -16.29 9.63
N THR A 515 12.07 -16.72 10.42
CA THR A 515 11.65 -18.12 10.58
C THR A 515 10.54 -18.55 9.63
N ASP A 516 9.93 -17.62 8.90
CA ASP A 516 8.83 -17.94 7.99
C ASP A 516 9.32 -18.75 6.79
N HIS A 517 8.45 -19.63 6.29
CA HIS A 517 8.82 -20.57 5.23
C HIS A 517 7.90 -20.43 4.03
N MET A 518 8.46 -20.00 2.90
CA MET A 518 7.80 -20.05 1.60
C MET A 518 7.63 -21.51 1.18
N SER A 519 6.38 -21.94 1.03
CA SER A 519 6.02 -23.31 0.64
C SER A 519 5.83 -23.47 -0.86
N ALA A 520 4.97 -22.64 -1.46
CA ALA A 520 4.49 -22.86 -2.83
C ALA A 520 3.96 -21.58 -3.51
N VAL A 521 3.94 -21.58 -4.84
CA VAL A 521 3.05 -20.74 -5.66
C VAL A 521 1.94 -21.64 -6.22
N VAL A 522 0.71 -21.14 -6.28
CA VAL A 522 -0.50 -21.93 -6.56
C VAL A 522 -1.43 -21.20 -7.54
N GLY A 523 -2.03 -21.96 -8.47
CA GLY A 523 -3.14 -21.52 -9.30
C GLY A 523 -4.16 -22.64 -9.51
N ASN A 524 -5.44 -22.35 -9.46
CA ASN A 524 -6.56 -23.27 -9.75
C ASN A 524 -7.82 -22.48 -10.19
N ASN A 525 -9.01 -23.09 -10.16
CA ASN A 525 -10.25 -22.44 -10.59
C ASN A 525 -10.86 -21.47 -9.57
N ASP A 526 -10.46 -21.54 -8.30
CA ASP A 526 -10.95 -20.68 -7.21
C ASP A 526 -9.94 -19.53 -6.93
N LEU A 527 -8.65 -19.82 -7.06
CA LEU A 527 -7.52 -18.89 -6.99
C LEU A 527 -6.72 -18.96 -8.30
N PRO A 528 -7.08 -18.21 -9.35
CA PRO A 528 -6.40 -18.29 -10.64
C PRO A 528 -4.98 -17.71 -10.58
N LEU A 529 -4.03 -18.35 -11.26
CA LEU A 529 -2.67 -17.80 -11.46
C LEU A 529 -2.58 -17.27 -12.89
N LEU A 530 -2.36 -15.96 -13.02
CA LEU A 530 -2.35 -15.23 -14.28
C LEU A 530 -1.07 -14.41 -14.35
N ILE A 531 -0.26 -14.59 -15.38
CA ILE A 531 0.90 -13.71 -15.65
C ILE A 531 0.88 -13.37 -17.13
N SER A 532 0.87 -12.08 -17.45
CA SER A 532 0.83 -11.54 -18.80
C SER A 532 2.14 -10.83 -19.12
N THR A 533 2.74 -11.21 -20.25
CA THR A 533 3.92 -10.60 -20.86
C THR A 533 3.66 -10.41 -22.34
N PRO A 534 3.00 -9.30 -22.77
CA PRO A 534 2.49 -9.15 -24.13
C PRO A 534 3.53 -9.26 -25.24
N GLU A 535 4.78 -8.87 -24.99
CA GLU A 535 5.91 -8.97 -25.92
C GLU A 535 6.65 -10.33 -25.86
N GLY A 536 6.22 -11.22 -24.96
CA GLY A 536 6.73 -12.58 -24.78
C GLY A 536 7.92 -12.69 -23.82
N ALA A 537 8.03 -13.83 -23.13
CA ALA A 537 9.16 -14.16 -22.26
C ALA A 537 10.40 -14.60 -23.05
N PHE A 538 11.58 -14.21 -22.56
CA PHE A 538 12.88 -14.64 -23.08
C PHE A 538 13.31 -15.94 -22.40
N ASN A 539 13.53 -16.98 -23.21
CA ASN A 539 14.04 -18.28 -22.80
C ASN A 539 14.99 -18.83 -23.88
N THR A 540 16.19 -19.27 -23.51
CA THR A 540 17.14 -19.87 -24.44
C THR A 540 16.79 -21.35 -24.68
N PRO A 541 16.93 -21.87 -25.91
CA PRO A 541 16.84 -23.32 -26.18
C PRO A 541 17.97 -24.17 -25.57
N ILE A 542 18.83 -23.57 -24.74
CA ILE A 542 19.95 -24.21 -24.03
C ILE A 542 19.52 -24.57 -22.61
N ASN A 543 18.65 -23.77 -21.99
CA ASN A 543 17.99 -24.15 -20.76
C ASN A 543 17.19 -25.46 -20.98
N SER A 544 17.30 -26.36 -20.01
CA SER A 544 16.69 -27.70 -20.04
C SER A 544 15.75 -27.97 -18.87
N SER A 545 15.48 -26.96 -18.04
CA SER A 545 14.50 -26.98 -16.96
C SER A 545 13.59 -25.76 -17.05
N TRP A 546 12.42 -25.86 -16.43
CA TRP A 546 11.47 -24.74 -16.22
C TRP A 546 11.81 -23.93 -14.96
N ASN A 547 12.73 -24.43 -14.13
CA ASN A 547 13.17 -23.82 -12.87
C ASN A 547 14.68 -23.56 -12.84
N ALA A 548 15.16 -22.97 -11.73
CA ALA A 548 16.56 -22.59 -11.51
C ALA A 548 17.60 -23.72 -11.71
N GLU A 549 17.22 -25.02 -11.71
CA GLU A 549 18.12 -26.13 -12.10
C GLU A 549 18.67 -26.02 -13.52
N GLY A 550 17.98 -25.27 -14.38
CA GLY A 550 18.45 -24.93 -15.73
C GLY A 550 19.68 -24.03 -15.75
N ILE A 551 19.84 -23.20 -14.72
CA ILE A 551 20.86 -22.16 -14.64
C ILE A 551 22.13 -22.76 -14.02
N ASN A 552 23.09 -23.10 -14.88
CA ASN A 552 24.37 -23.68 -14.46
C ASN A 552 25.51 -22.65 -14.59
N PRO A 553 26.10 -22.17 -13.47
CA PRO A 553 27.23 -21.23 -13.48
C PRO A 553 28.44 -21.65 -14.33
N ASN A 554 28.66 -22.95 -14.57
CA ASN A 554 29.76 -23.41 -15.45
C ASN A 554 29.49 -23.17 -16.94
N PHE A 555 28.23 -22.96 -17.34
CA PHE A 555 27.85 -22.69 -18.73
C PHE A 555 27.77 -21.20 -19.06
N ILE A 556 27.56 -20.33 -18.06
CA ILE A 556 27.51 -18.86 -18.23
C ILE A 556 28.72 -18.28 -19.00
N PRO A 557 29.99 -18.71 -18.78
CA PRO A 557 31.13 -18.20 -19.56
C PRO A 557 31.11 -18.57 -21.05
N PHE A 558 30.26 -19.52 -21.46
CA PHE A 558 30.09 -19.97 -22.84
C PHE A 558 28.77 -19.50 -23.45
N PHE A 559 27.74 -19.35 -22.62
CA PHE A 559 26.37 -18.93 -22.97
C PHE A 559 25.90 -17.89 -21.94
N PRO A 560 26.37 -16.63 -22.04
CA PRO A 560 26.05 -15.59 -21.07
C PRO A 560 24.57 -15.18 -21.08
N GLU A 561 23.90 -15.40 -22.22
CA GLU A 561 22.44 -15.33 -22.40
C GLU A 561 21.62 -16.19 -21.43
N LEU A 562 22.21 -17.26 -20.85
CA LEU A 562 21.53 -18.13 -19.88
C LEU A 562 21.25 -17.43 -18.53
N VAL A 563 21.92 -16.32 -18.20
CA VAL A 563 21.63 -15.54 -16.97
C VAL A 563 20.27 -14.83 -17.07
N ASP A 564 19.91 -14.44 -18.29
CA ASP A 564 18.73 -13.62 -18.57
C ASP A 564 17.49 -14.47 -18.85
N ASP A 565 17.57 -15.81 -18.75
CA ASP A 565 16.43 -16.69 -18.96
C ASP A 565 15.35 -16.53 -17.89
N SER A 566 14.10 -16.81 -18.28
CA SER A 566 12.96 -16.80 -17.38
C SER A 566 12.81 -18.16 -16.70
N TYR A 567 12.60 -18.20 -15.39
CA TYR A 567 12.44 -19.44 -14.64
C TYR A 567 11.64 -19.23 -13.35
N ALA A 568 10.88 -20.25 -12.94
CA ALA A 568 10.28 -20.30 -11.61
C ALA A 568 11.30 -20.81 -10.58
N THR A 569 11.20 -20.35 -9.33
CA THR A 569 12.12 -20.78 -8.27
C THR A 569 11.51 -20.61 -6.89
N ILE A 570 12.19 -21.09 -5.84
CA ILE A 570 11.92 -20.73 -4.45
C ILE A 570 13.30 -20.60 -3.79
N GLY A 571 13.73 -19.36 -3.54
CA GLY A 571 15.02 -18.99 -2.91
C GLY A 571 16.27 -19.53 -3.61
N LEU A 572 16.25 -19.72 -4.93
CA LEU A 572 17.41 -20.18 -5.73
C LEU A 572 17.55 -19.36 -7.02
N ASP A 573 18.74 -18.81 -7.28
CA ASP A 573 19.12 -18.16 -8.53
C ASP A 573 19.86 -19.10 -9.50
N VAL A 574 20.30 -20.27 -9.00
CA VAL A 574 21.05 -21.31 -9.72
C VAL A 574 20.61 -22.71 -9.25
N SER A 575 21.05 -23.77 -9.95
CA SER A 575 20.84 -25.16 -9.50
C SER A 575 21.21 -25.38 -8.03
N THR A 576 20.35 -26.07 -7.27
CA THR A 576 20.57 -26.51 -5.88
C THR A 576 21.97 -27.08 -5.63
N SER A 577 22.47 -27.87 -6.58
CA SER A 577 23.78 -28.52 -6.53
C SER A 577 24.96 -27.55 -6.56
N MET A 578 24.71 -26.28 -6.92
CA MET A 578 25.69 -25.21 -7.12
C MET A 578 25.40 -23.94 -6.30
N ALA A 579 24.19 -23.76 -5.78
CA ALA A 579 23.80 -22.64 -4.90
C ALA A 579 24.60 -22.60 -3.58
N GLY A 580 25.22 -23.71 -3.17
CA GLY A 580 26.02 -23.81 -1.94
C GLY A 580 25.21 -23.92 -0.65
N ILE A 581 23.89 -23.77 -0.72
CA ILE A 581 22.95 -23.89 0.40
C ILE A 581 22.81 -25.38 0.80
N ILE A 582 23.24 -25.71 2.01
CA ILE A 582 23.13 -27.07 2.55
C ILE A 582 21.69 -27.30 3.01
N GLY A 583 20.99 -28.23 2.36
CA GLY A 583 19.58 -28.52 2.66
C GLY A 583 18.58 -27.75 1.79
N ALA A 584 19.03 -27.14 0.69
CA ALA A 584 18.12 -26.68 -0.35
C ALA A 584 17.47 -27.86 -1.08
N ASP A 585 16.20 -27.68 -1.46
CA ASP A 585 15.38 -28.61 -2.24
C ASP A 585 15.00 -27.96 -3.57
N ALA A 586 15.02 -28.73 -4.66
CA ALA A 586 14.70 -28.19 -5.97
C ALA A 586 13.17 -28.06 -6.11
N PRO A 587 12.63 -26.92 -6.57
CA PRO A 587 11.18 -26.73 -6.68
C PRO A 587 10.52 -27.89 -7.45
N GLY A 588 9.63 -28.60 -6.76
CA GLY A 588 8.74 -29.59 -7.34
C GLY A 588 7.63 -28.92 -8.12
N LEU A 589 6.95 -29.69 -8.97
CA LEU A 589 5.85 -29.21 -9.80
C LEU A 589 4.72 -30.23 -9.88
N VAL A 590 3.50 -29.73 -9.74
CA VAL A 590 2.25 -30.38 -10.17
C VAL A 590 1.57 -29.42 -11.14
N GLU A 591 1.21 -29.87 -12.34
CA GLU A 591 0.49 -29.04 -13.32
C GLU A 591 -0.59 -29.85 -14.05
N ASP A 592 -1.67 -29.18 -14.43
CA ASP A 592 -2.63 -29.73 -15.38
C ASP A 592 -2.04 -29.72 -16.79
N THR A 593 -2.02 -30.90 -17.42
CA THR A 593 -1.66 -31.08 -18.84
C THR A 593 -2.49 -30.26 -19.83
N SER A 594 -3.62 -29.67 -19.40
CA SER A 594 -4.42 -28.75 -20.21
C SER A 594 -3.96 -27.29 -20.16
N GLN A 595 -3.27 -26.89 -19.08
CA GLN A 595 -2.75 -25.55 -18.82
C GLN A 595 -1.33 -25.64 -18.18
N PRO A 596 -0.32 -26.16 -18.91
CA PRO A 596 1.02 -26.33 -18.37
C PRO A 596 1.74 -24.99 -18.21
N ILE A 597 2.34 -24.75 -17.04
CA ILE A 597 3.19 -23.58 -16.78
C ILE A 597 4.62 -23.81 -17.27
N THR A 598 5.04 -25.08 -17.40
CA THR A 598 6.38 -25.44 -17.92
C THR A 598 6.64 -24.87 -19.31
N THR A 599 5.63 -24.81 -20.17
CA THR A 599 5.75 -24.23 -21.51
C THR A 599 6.20 -22.78 -21.46
N TYR A 600 5.71 -21.99 -20.49
CA TYR A 600 6.07 -20.57 -20.37
C TYR A 600 7.57 -20.34 -20.12
N PHE A 601 8.20 -21.19 -19.30
CA PHE A 601 9.63 -21.10 -18.94
C PHE A 601 10.56 -21.90 -19.87
N MET A 602 10.02 -22.71 -20.79
CA MET A 602 10.81 -23.57 -21.68
C MET A 602 10.71 -23.20 -23.16
N GLU A 603 9.67 -22.48 -23.58
CA GLU A 603 9.51 -21.97 -24.95
C GLU A 603 9.76 -20.46 -25.01
N PRO A 604 10.44 -19.93 -26.06
CA PRO A 604 10.65 -18.49 -26.22
C PRO A 604 9.41 -17.79 -26.79
N TYR A 605 9.22 -16.53 -26.41
CA TYR A 605 8.11 -15.66 -26.84
C TYR A 605 6.72 -16.12 -26.39
N THR A 606 6.65 -16.85 -25.28
CA THR A 606 5.42 -17.20 -24.57
C THR A 606 4.82 -15.95 -23.93
N THR A 607 3.55 -15.66 -24.21
CA THR A 607 2.94 -14.37 -23.84
C THR A 607 2.18 -14.39 -22.52
N GLU A 608 1.77 -15.56 -22.02
CA GLU A 608 0.95 -15.68 -20.82
C GLU A 608 1.14 -17.01 -20.08
N ILE A 609 0.96 -16.96 -18.75
CA ILE A 609 0.57 -18.09 -17.91
C ILE A 609 -0.91 -17.87 -17.56
N ASN A 610 -1.74 -18.88 -17.78
CA ASN A 610 -3.14 -18.87 -17.35
C ASN A 610 -3.51 -20.24 -16.76
N VAL A 611 -3.61 -20.28 -15.44
CA VAL A 611 -3.98 -21.47 -14.67
C VAL A 611 -5.30 -21.16 -13.95
N SER A 612 -6.37 -21.72 -14.51
CA SER A 612 -7.76 -21.52 -14.10
C SER A 612 -8.55 -22.85 -14.08
N SER A 613 -7.87 -23.99 -14.24
CA SER A 613 -8.47 -25.33 -14.19
C SER A 613 -8.65 -25.85 -12.76
N VAL A 614 -9.56 -26.81 -12.61
CA VAL A 614 -9.86 -27.49 -11.33
C VAL A 614 -8.71 -28.38 -10.84
N ILE A 615 -7.79 -28.76 -11.72
CA ILE A 615 -6.55 -29.45 -11.33
C ILE A 615 -5.47 -28.42 -10.98
N GLY A 616 -5.46 -27.30 -11.69
CA GLY A 616 -4.55 -26.19 -11.43
C GLY A 616 -3.09 -26.50 -11.74
N ALA A 617 -2.21 -25.67 -11.20
CA ALA A 617 -0.77 -25.87 -11.19
C ALA A 617 -0.17 -25.26 -9.93
N SER A 618 0.88 -25.88 -9.42
CA SER A 618 1.64 -25.37 -8.28
C SER A 618 3.07 -25.87 -8.35
N TYR A 619 4.01 -24.96 -8.10
CA TYR A 619 5.39 -25.31 -7.80
C TYR A 619 5.70 -25.03 -6.34
N TYR A 620 6.44 -25.92 -5.70
CA TYR A 620 6.57 -25.97 -4.25
C TYR A 620 7.91 -26.56 -3.80
N VAL A 621 8.32 -26.23 -2.57
CA VAL A 621 9.41 -26.90 -1.84
C VAL A 621 8.85 -27.62 -0.62
N THR A 622 9.64 -28.54 -0.05
CA THR A 622 9.23 -29.23 1.18
C THR A 622 9.40 -28.33 2.41
N ASN A 623 8.47 -28.41 3.38
CA ASN A 623 8.65 -27.74 4.67
C ASN A 623 9.92 -28.30 5.35
N GLY A 624 10.91 -27.43 5.56
CA GLY A 624 12.28 -27.79 5.98
C GLY A 624 13.36 -27.67 4.88
N ALA A 625 12.99 -27.31 3.65
CA ALA A 625 13.93 -26.90 2.60
C ALA A 625 14.50 -25.51 2.93
N VAL A 626 15.81 -25.39 3.06
CA VAL A 626 16.47 -24.17 3.56
C VAL A 626 16.29 -22.97 2.62
N ASN A 627 16.10 -23.22 1.32
CA ASN A 627 15.79 -22.20 0.31
C ASN A 627 14.33 -21.70 0.34
N GLY A 628 13.46 -22.22 1.20
CA GLY A 628 12.17 -21.60 1.49
C GLY A 628 12.24 -20.57 2.63
N LEU A 629 13.35 -20.48 3.35
CA LEU A 629 13.58 -19.42 4.34
C LEU A 629 14.02 -18.12 3.63
N PRO A 630 13.71 -16.95 4.19
CA PRO A 630 14.14 -15.67 3.64
C PRO A 630 15.66 -15.44 3.65
N ASP A 631 16.09 -14.52 2.79
CA ASP A 631 17.46 -14.03 2.70
C ASP A 631 17.81 -13.00 3.81
N GLU A 632 19.01 -12.41 3.74
CA GLU A 632 19.48 -11.38 4.70
C GLU A 632 18.61 -10.10 4.72
N ASN A 633 17.71 -9.91 3.75
CA ASN A 633 16.78 -8.79 3.65
C ASN A 633 15.35 -9.18 4.05
N ASN A 634 15.14 -10.36 4.64
CA ASN A 634 13.84 -10.99 4.90
C ASN A 634 13.02 -11.35 3.63
N ARG A 635 13.66 -11.66 2.48
CA ARG A 635 12.97 -11.90 1.20
C ARG A 635 13.22 -13.28 0.59
N VAL A 636 12.21 -13.83 -0.11
CA VAL A 636 12.34 -15.08 -0.90
C VAL A 636 12.07 -14.83 -2.38
N LEU A 637 13.07 -15.08 -3.23
CA LEU A 637 12.91 -15.05 -4.70
C LEU A 637 11.99 -16.19 -5.16
N ILE A 638 10.93 -15.89 -5.92
CA ILE A 638 9.94 -16.88 -6.39
C ILE A 638 9.88 -17.08 -7.91
N MET A 639 10.40 -16.13 -8.71
CA MET A 639 10.62 -16.29 -10.15
C MET A 639 11.49 -15.15 -10.72
N GLN A 640 12.09 -15.41 -11.88
CA GLN A 640 12.70 -14.41 -12.75
C GLN A 640 11.99 -14.45 -14.11
N ILE A 641 11.63 -13.30 -14.67
CA ILE A 641 11.02 -13.17 -16.00
C ILE A 641 11.72 -12.07 -16.77
N THR A 642 12.22 -12.37 -17.97
CA THR A 642 12.84 -11.37 -18.86
C THR A 642 11.95 -11.13 -20.06
N THR A 643 11.61 -9.87 -20.35
CA THR A 643 10.79 -9.51 -21.52
C THR A 643 11.12 -8.10 -22.03
N THR A 644 10.78 -7.80 -23.27
CA THR A 644 10.86 -6.44 -23.85
C THR A 644 9.63 -5.57 -23.60
N GLY A 645 8.57 -6.14 -23.00
CA GLY A 645 7.32 -5.44 -22.67
C GLY A 645 7.15 -5.16 -21.18
N SER A 646 5.95 -4.73 -20.80
CA SER A 646 5.52 -4.71 -19.40
C SER A 646 5.13 -6.12 -18.92
N ILE A 647 5.06 -6.27 -17.60
CA ILE A 647 4.54 -7.44 -16.89
C ILE A 647 3.30 -7.03 -16.10
N SER A 648 2.30 -7.90 -16.02
CA SER A 648 1.14 -7.73 -15.14
C SER A 648 0.49 -9.08 -14.84
N GLY A 649 -0.27 -9.19 -13.75
CA GLY A 649 -0.94 -10.45 -13.43
C GLY A 649 -1.44 -10.56 -12.00
N LEU A 650 -1.96 -11.75 -11.68
CA LEU A 650 -2.43 -12.16 -10.36
C LEU A 650 -1.63 -13.41 -9.95
N ILE A 651 -0.95 -13.34 -8.80
CA ILE A 651 -0.16 -14.44 -8.26
C ILE A 651 -0.64 -14.81 -6.86
N ASN A 652 -0.73 -16.12 -6.59
CA ASN A 652 -1.11 -16.65 -5.28
C ASN A 652 0.04 -17.49 -4.73
N TYR A 653 0.45 -17.24 -3.49
CA TYR A 653 1.57 -17.91 -2.84
C TYR A 653 1.22 -18.33 -1.42
N GLN A 654 1.85 -19.42 -0.97
CA GLN A 654 1.62 -20.05 0.31
C GLN A 654 2.85 -19.90 1.22
N ILE A 655 2.60 -19.43 2.44
CA ILE A 655 3.61 -19.20 3.49
C ILE A 655 3.21 -20.02 4.73
N PHE A 656 4.23 -20.51 5.44
CA PHE A 656 4.08 -21.06 6.78
C PHE A 656 4.75 -20.09 7.79
N PRO A 657 3.97 -19.29 8.53
CA PRO A 657 4.48 -18.48 9.63
C PRO A 657 5.24 -19.35 10.63
N GLU A 658 6.40 -18.87 11.09
CA GLU A 658 7.36 -19.60 11.93
C GLU A 658 7.80 -20.98 11.37
N GLY A 659 7.55 -21.26 10.09
CA GLY A 659 7.73 -22.58 9.48
C GLY A 659 6.69 -23.62 9.91
N ILE A 660 5.66 -23.24 10.68
CA ILE A 660 4.64 -24.16 11.19
C ILE A 660 3.58 -24.40 10.11
N GLY A 661 3.72 -25.51 9.38
CA GLY A 661 2.80 -25.87 8.28
C GLY A 661 1.34 -26.14 8.66
N ALA A 662 0.96 -26.02 9.94
CA ALA A 662 -0.44 -26.00 10.38
C ALA A 662 -1.08 -24.61 10.22
N ASN A 663 -0.28 -23.54 10.27
CA ASN A 663 -0.71 -22.14 10.20
C ASN A 663 -0.64 -21.61 8.75
N ALA A 664 -0.89 -22.48 7.77
CA ALA A 664 -0.63 -22.17 6.37
C ALA A 664 -1.51 -21.03 5.84
N LEU A 665 -0.88 -19.91 5.48
CA LEU A 665 -1.53 -18.76 4.86
C LEU A 665 -1.37 -18.83 3.34
N ILE A 666 -2.38 -18.37 2.60
CA ILE A 666 -2.32 -18.16 1.16
C ILE A 666 -2.72 -16.71 0.91
N LYS A 667 -1.79 -15.92 0.35
CA LYS A 667 -2.03 -14.53 -0.07
C LYS A 667 -2.13 -14.49 -1.60
N SER A 668 -2.99 -13.61 -2.11
CA SER A 668 -3.26 -13.42 -3.54
C SER A 668 -3.04 -11.96 -3.87
N VAL A 669 -2.13 -11.68 -4.81
CA VAL A 669 -1.67 -10.31 -5.11
C VAL A 669 -1.75 -10.03 -6.60
N GLU A 670 -2.44 -8.96 -6.97
CA GLU A 670 -2.40 -8.39 -8.31
C GLU A 670 -1.21 -7.42 -8.43
N PHE A 671 -0.51 -7.44 -9.57
CA PHE A 671 0.66 -6.62 -9.81
C PHE A 671 0.67 -6.03 -11.23
N TYR A 672 1.25 -4.84 -11.36
CA TYR A 672 1.45 -4.16 -12.64
C TYR A 672 2.82 -3.47 -12.68
N GLY A 673 3.75 -4.00 -13.47
CA GLY A 673 5.10 -3.46 -13.59
C GLY A 673 6.03 -3.80 -12.42
N VAL A 674 6.68 -2.77 -11.86
CA VAL A 674 7.61 -2.85 -10.72
C VAL A 674 7.05 -2.11 -9.52
N GLY A 675 7.43 -2.52 -8.32
CA GLY A 675 6.92 -1.95 -7.06
C GLY A 675 6.73 -3.02 -6.00
N THR A 676 6.23 -2.62 -4.84
CA THR A 676 5.68 -3.52 -3.83
C THR A 676 4.16 -3.57 -4.01
N PHE A 677 3.60 -4.77 -3.87
CA PHE A 677 2.18 -5.07 -4.10
C PHE A 677 1.66 -6.00 -3.01
N GLY A 678 0.36 -5.92 -2.70
CA GLY A 678 -0.26 -6.78 -1.70
C GLY A 678 -0.09 -6.30 -0.27
N GLU A 679 0.22 -5.01 -0.07
CA GLU A 679 -0.19 -4.28 1.12
C GLU A 679 -1.72 -4.36 1.16
N GLU A 680 -2.30 -4.96 2.20
CA GLU A 680 -3.76 -4.99 2.33
C GLU A 680 -4.24 -3.61 2.80
N VAL A 681 -4.65 -2.77 1.84
CA VAL A 681 -5.44 -1.55 2.12
C VAL A 681 -6.84 -1.97 2.59
N VAL A 682 -6.89 -2.53 3.79
CA VAL A 682 -8.07 -3.03 4.50
C VAL A 682 -7.98 -2.49 5.94
N GLY A 683 -8.11 -1.18 6.08
CA GLY A 683 -8.05 -0.54 7.40
C GLY A 683 -8.57 0.90 7.44
N GLU A 684 -7.89 1.82 6.74
CA GLU A 684 -8.08 3.27 6.94
C GLU A 684 -9.50 3.78 6.63
N ASP A 685 -10.16 3.22 5.62
CA ASP A 685 -11.50 3.69 5.17
C ASP A 685 -12.67 3.13 6.03
N LEU A 686 -12.42 2.25 7.01
CA LEU A 686 -13.49 1.63 7.83
C LEU A 686 -13.48 2.04 9.31
N CYS A 687 -12.31 2.33 9.88
CA CYS A 687 -12.12 2.67 11.29
C CYS A 687 -11.43 4.04 11.42
N GLY A 688 -11.99 4.92 12.26
CA GLY A 688 -11.50 6.29 12.45
C GLY A 688 -12.58 7.18 13.08
N CYS A 689 -12.47 8.50 12.95
CA CYS A 689 -13.49 9.38 13.51
C CYS A 689 -14.69 9.61 12.59
N ASN A 690 -15.82 8.93 12.85
CA ASN A 690 -17.09 9.16 12.15
C ASN A 690 -18.00 10.27 12.77
N ASP A 691 -17.55 11.00 13.81
CA ASP A 691 -18.32 12.10 14.39
C ASP A 691 -18.15 13.40 13.59
N THR A 692 -19.19 13.81 12.87
CA THR A 692 -19.30 15.06 12.11
C THR A 692 -18.98 16.37 12.87
N THR A 693 -18.80 16.33 14.19
CA THR A 693 -18.46 17.47 15.06
C THR A 693 -17.02 17.45 15.57
N ALA A 694 -16.27 16.37 15.33
CA ALA A 694 -14.82 16.31 15.51
C ALA A 694 -14.09 17.04 14.37
N CYS A 695 -12.80 17.28 14.55
CA CYS A 695 -11.96 18.01 13.58
C CYS A 695 -11.15 17.07 12.67
N ASN A 696 -10.90 15.84 13.11
CA ASN A 696 -10.41 14.73 12.29
C ASN A 696 -11.55 13.86 11.75
N TYR A 697 -12.75 14.43 11.56
CA TYR A 697 -13.89 13.72 10.99
C TYR A 697 -13.59 13.23 9.57
N ASP A 698 -13.79 11.94 9.35
CA ASP A 698 -13.80 11.32 8.02
C ASP A 698 -15.22 10.88 7.62
N GLN A 699 -15.55 11.07 6.35
CA GLN A 699 -16.85 10.72 5.75
C GLN A 699 -16.91 9.30 5.19
N ASN A 700 -15.76 8.65 4.95
CA ASN A 700 -15.67 7.29 4.43
C ASN A 700 -15.82 6.25 5.56
N VAL A 701 -15.25 6.59 6.73
CA VAL A 701 -15.24 5.75 7.93
C VAL A 701 -16.64 5.34 8.39
N VAL A 702 -16.82 4.03 8.62
CA VAL A 702 -18.07 3.43 9.08
C VAL A 702 -18.11 3.31 10.61
N TYR A 703 -17.01 2.90 11.24
CA TYR A 703 -16.92 2.59 12.67
C TYR A 703 -16.04 3.60 13.42
N ASN A 704 -16.49 3.99 14.62
CA ASN A 704 -15.75 4.92 15.46
C ASN A 704 -14.75 4.16 16.32
N ASP A 705 -13.47 4.41 16.12
CA ASP A 705 -12.35 3.81 16.87
C ASP A 705 -12.03 4.58 18.18
N GLY A 706 -12.71 5.70 18.44
CA GLY A 706 -12.44 6.58 19.57
C GLY A 706 -11.40 7.66 19.31
N SER A 707 -10.80 7.73 18.11
CA SER A 707 -9.82 8.75 17.71
C SER A 707 -10.39 10.16 17.56
N CYS A 708 -11.71 10.36 17.75
CA CYS A 708 -12.37 11.65 17.52
C CYS A 708 -11.83 12.79 18.41
N LEU A 709 -11.08 13.68 17.77
CA LEU A 709 -10.50 14.88 18.36
C LEU A 709 -11.44 16.06 18.20
N TYR A 710 -11.74 16.77 19.29
CA TYR A 710 -12.65 17.92 19.28
C TYR A 710 -11.91 19.25 19.36
N ASN A 711 -12.48 20.28 18.75
CA ASN A 711 -11.94 21.63 18.81
C ASN A 711 -12.07 22.17 20.23
N ASP A 712 -10.97 22.65 20.79
CA ASP A 712 -10.97 23.33 22.07
C ASP A 712 -11.61 24.72 21.98
N VAL A 713 -11.62 25.48 23.09
CA VAL A 713 -12.17 26.84 23.13
C VAL A 713 -11.38 27.86 22.29
N CYS A 714 -10.23 27.47 21.75
CA CYS A 714 -9.37 28.25 20.85
C CYS A 714 -9.50 27.84 19.38
N GLY A 715 -10.22 26.76 19.07
CA GLY A 715 -10.36 26.22 17.71
C GLY A 715 -9.14 25.40 17.27
N ILE A 716 -8.45 24.77 18.22
CA ILE A 716 -7.36 23.83 17.97
C ILE A 716 -7.89 22.41 18.25
N CYS A 717 -7.64 21.51 17.31
CA CYS A 717 -7.95 20.08 17.41
C CYS A 717 -7.16 19.45 18.57
N ASP A 718 -7.87 18.89 19.56
CA ASP A 718 -7.31 18.35 20.83
C ASP A 718 -6.34 19.29 21.57
N GLY A 719 -6.57 20.61 21.45
CA GLY A 719 -5.77 21.58 22.19
C GLY A 719 -5.88 21.41 23.72
N PRO A 720 -4.89 21.88 24.52
CA PRO A 720 -4.83 21.74 25.98
C PRO A 720 -5.92 22.54 26.75
N GLY A 721 -6.98 22.96 26.05
CA GLY A 721 -8.05 23.80 26.54
C GLY A 721 -7.56 25.19 26.93
N ALA A 722 -8.28 25.80 27.87
CA ALA A 722 -7.98 27.15 28.36
C ALA A 722 -6.71 27.26 29.24
N ILE A 723 -5.78 26.29 29.16
CA ILE A 723 -4.58 26.18 30.00
C ILE A 723 -3.30 26.56 29.20
N TYR A 724 -3.36 27.72 28.55
CA TYR A 724 -2.17 28.55 28.41
C TYR A 724 -2.29 29.69 29.43
N GLU A 725 -1.21 30.08 30.12
CA GLU A 725 -1.23 31.21 31.09
C GLU A 725 -1.65 32.56 30.46
N CYS A 726 -1.81 32.62 29.14
CA CYS A 726 -2.22 33.79 28.37
C CYS A 726 -3.61 33.68 27.71
N GLY A 727 -4.14 32.46 27.55
CA GLY A 727 -5.33 32.18 26.72
C GLY A 727 -5.22 32.67 25.27
N CYS A 728 -6.31 32.55 24.51
CA CYS A 728 -6.35 32.91 23.09
C CYS A 728 -6.63 34.40 22.84
N ALA A 729 -5.66 35.20 23.31
CA ALA A 729 -5.43 36.63 23.13
C ALA A 729 -6.39 37.64 23.81
N ASP A 730 -5.86 38.34 24.83
CA ASP A 730 -5.67 39.80 24.79
C ASP A 730 -4.75 40.24 25.95
N ILE A 731 -3.65 40.95 25.65
CA ILE A 731 -2.64 41.37 26.64
C ILE A 731 -3.26 42.38 27.64
N PRO A 732 -3.00 42.29 28.95
CA PRO A 732 -3.54 43.22 29.95
C PRO A 732 -3.25 44.69 29.61
N ASN A 733 -4.26 45.53 29.77
CA ASN A 733 -4.26 46.89 29.21
C ASN A 733 -3.29 47.83 29.95
N GLY A 734 -2.06 47.91 29.42
CA GLY A 734 -0.90 48.59 30.01
C GLY A 734 0.42 47.88 29.67
N ASP A 735 0.34 46.57 29.49
CA ASP A 735 1.46 45.68 29.17
C ASP A 735 1.58 45.49 27.65
N CYS A 736 2.72 44.99 27.17
CA CYS A 736 3.06 44.87 25.75
C CYS A 736 3.47 43.46 25.31
N ASP A 737 3.64 42.53 26.23
CA ASP A 737 3.82 41.11 25.96
C ASP A 737 3.10 40.25 27.02
N CYS A 738 3.14 38.93 26.81
CA CYS A 738 2.55 37.95 27.72
C CYS A 738 3.28 37.79 29.06
N ASN A 739 4.49 38.35 29.21
CA ASN A 739 5.27 38.29 30.45
C ASN A 739 4.94 39.45 31.42
N GLY A 740 4.01 40.34 31.05
CA GLY A 740 3.67 41.54 31.81
C GLY A 740 4.71 42.66 31.68
N ASN A 741 5.52 42.65 30.61
CA ASN A 741 6.43 43.76 30.34
C ASN A 741 5.65 45.00 29.86
N VAL A 742 6.21 46.18 30.10
CA VAL A 742 5.65 47.46 29.65
C VAL A 742 6.58 48.12 28.63
N LEU A 743 6.00 48.91 27.72
CA LEU A 743 6.77 49.69 26.74
C LEU A 743 7.67 50.70 27.44
N ASP A 744 8.95 50.72 27.03
CA ASP A 744 9.95 51.63 27.56
C ASP A 744 9.83 53.05 26.95
N ALA A 745 10.77 53.94 27.26
CA ALA A 745 10.74 55.33 26.77
C ALA A 745 11.10 55.48 25.28
N LEU A 746 11.62 54.44 24.63
CA LEU A 746 11.94 54.39 23.19
C LEU A 746 10.84 53.67 22.40
N GLY A 747 10.02 52.86 23.06
CA GLY A 747 8.91 52.10 22.48
C GLY A 747 9.22 50.62 22.27
N GLU A 748 10.18 50.06 23.00
CA GLU A 748 10.48 48.62 22.98
C GLU A 748 9.92 47.93 24.23
N CYS A 749 9.45 46.69 24.06
CA CYS A 749 8.81 45.94 25.13
C CYS A 749 9.86 45.21 25.97
N GLY A 750 9.92 45.49 27.29
CA GLY A 750 10.90 44.87 28.18
C GLY A 750 12.35 45.40 28.07
N GLY A 751 12.58 46.46 27.30
CA GLY A 751 13.90 47.05 27.10
C GLY A 751 14.52 47.69 28.36
N ASP A 752 15.85 47.62 28.48
CA ASP A 752 16.63 48.05 29.66
C ASP A 752 17.08 49.52 29.64
N CYS A 753 16.66 50.29 28.62
CA CYS A 753 16.64 51.77 28.60
C CYS A 753 18.02 52.44 28.85
N THR A 754 19.07 51.95 28.18
CA THR A 754 20.47 52.44 28.29
C THR A 754 20.82 53.62 27.40
#